data_AF-A0A2P6N1W3-F1
#
_entry.id   AF-A0A2P6N1W3-F1
#
_cell.length_a   1.000
_cell.length_b   1.000
_cell.length_c   1.000
_cell.angle_alpha   90.00
_cell.angle_beta   90.00
_cell.angle_gamma   90.00
#
_symmetry.space_group_name_H-M   'P 1'
#
loop_
_entity.id
_entity.type
_entity.pdbx_description
1 polymer ?
#
loop_
_entity_poly.entity_id
_entity_poly.type
_entity_poly.pdbx_seq_one_letter_code
_entity_poly.pdbx_strand_id
1 'polypeptide(L)'
;MRNKVILFALFLLAASLLSNAEDICTYNNDCSGALSEAECWNCTSGVIPQNNTTVLFQDVQQYIYFTLNNSRIFVRNCLNFTLHPGYPNASLFIEDSNVTLLGSVSLEELSVSSRSQLFVMDTIQITSNTFRDGATLYLSFYSAFSSPVTRFNGSIILDGPLSWTGDLFFSGTILFFYGKESTIDGPGQWYLQDVQIHGGSYQWYSAPHFCIAVVLSNVTQELGTFLRFRRANITGSSLAISECLDCFFLDCTISGEGLYSIGHGTAVPFEGSTITLGGHVDFPSGIFLLNSTVFSLNGSMVTGRVLDTLYTTLRGHAYWNFSDYSIYDTFFPDEQTLYNATSYGSIHLTASRGGQLHLFGQWISMEFDYRGQINVDEYEYTSGLGILMLSQDTEYTIRKIKFRLWNLSEEKKRRVIDGGRIKGLPQYEISPNCLDYANETVVFTHDTTGLYAQYVSVPFFRRGYVIDGRLHLSREDNLPYECSKNNIHLSIIDGDQKRSLTQMTDGTYVTTSLPDEDGCTRKSVTVSFIDADGHQQLSAVAQILPGLVVTDRRSLWQNFNDTSSFISIVTGEGGRVNMSLEWSKESVEKVGSVCGYAPVALRFRSPIAGLYDDVECGLERQSVLLPANASINHTNPCGTYQVPYVSIVYEKDGERVPSEYNRAGLYVTSLMTDKSIATPAVTLRESYEGTYQLDYHPVNCSCGRFALFCTIFSSNGSLIYNSTVDLPPTISLASGEFTLYTTGACLTKEYYYHTVEAAVFSRTVMTQLDTRPKDRNPSSNNPLPLEWIIPVSVVGGLFVIIAAFLLVRWLRKRRTHNYLEIQ
;
A
#
# COMPACT_ATOMS: atom_id res chain seq x y z
N MET A 1 -33.82 -109.52 -30.09
CA MET A 1 -34.16 -108.72 -31.29
C MET A 1 -35.16 -107.60 -31.03
N ARG A 2 -35.95 -107.62 -29.94
CA ARG A 2 -36.98 -106.59 -29.63
C ARG A 2 -36.43 -105.19 -29.27
N ASN A 3 -35.19 -105.07 -28.77
CA ASN A 3 -34.60 -103.78 -28.38
C ASN A 3 -33.93 -103.00 -29.52
N LYS A 4 -33.68 -103.61 -30.69
CA LYS A 4 -33.08 -102.89 -31.85
C LYS A 4 -34.12 -102.17 -32.71
N VAL A 5 -35.37 -102.64 -32.70
CA VAL A 5 -36.49 -102.03 -33.44
C VAL A 5 -37.01 -100.78 -32.73
N ILE A 6 -36.99 -100.77 -31.38
CA ILE A 6 -37.42 -99.62 -30.59
C ILE A 6 -36.43 -98.46 -30.72
N LEU A 7 -35.11 -98.74 -30.76
CA LEU A 7 -34.09 -97.70 -30.96
C LEU A 7 -34.15 -97.08 -32.38
N PHE A 8 -34.40 -97.91 -33.41
CA PHE A 8 -34.51 -97.43 -34.79
C PHE A 8 -35.81 -96.65 -35.03
N ALA A 9 -36.91 -97.04 -34.39
CA ALA A 9 -38.17 -96.30 -34.42
C ALA A 9 -38.10 -94.98 -33.64
N LEU A 10 -37.38 -94.92 -32.51
CA LEU A 10 -37.12 -93.66 -31.78
C LEU A 10 -36.19 -92.71 -32.53
N PHE A 11 -35.22 -93.23 -33.28
CA PHE A 11 -34.34 -92.41 -34.13
C PHE A 11 -35.09 -91.86 -35.35
N LEU A 12 -35.99 -92.65 -35.96
CA LEU A 12 -36.87 -92.20 -37.04
C LEU A 12 -37.97 -91.24 -36.55
N LEU A 13 -38.52 -91.43 -35.35
CA LEU A 13 -39.45 -90.46 -34.74
C LEU A 13 -38.76 -89.14 -34.39
N ALA A 14 -37.53 -89.19 -33.84
CA ALA A 14 -36.74 -88.00 -33.53
C ALA A 14 -36.32 -87.24 -34.80
N ALA A 15 -35.99 -87.95 -35.89
CA ALA A 15 -35.69 -87.34 -37.19
C ALA A 15 -36.94 -86.74 -37.86
N SER A 16 -38.14 -87.27 -37.60
CA SER A 16 -39.41 -86.72 -38.12
C SER A 16 -39.99 -85.55 -37.31
N LEU A 17 -39.45 -85.27 -36.12
CA LEU A 17 -39.86 -84.15 -35.25
C LEU A 17 -38.97 -82.89 -35.40
N LEU A 18 -37.95 -82.94 -36.26
CA LEU A 18 -36.98 -81.85 -36.49
C LEU A 18 -37.33 -80.94 -37.68
N SER A 19 -38.55 -80.97 -38.22
CA SER A 19 -38.93 -80.22 -39.42
C SER A 19 -39.18 -78.71 -39.21
N ASN A 20 -38.70 -78.12 -38.11
CA ASN A 20 -38.65 -76.67 -37.89
C ASN A 20 -37.29 -76.26 -37.32
N ALA A 21 -36.19 -76.76 -37.90
CA ALA A 21 -34.89 -76.14 -37.68
C ALA A 21 -34.93 -74.76 -38.37
N GLU A 22 -34.82 -73.67 -37.59
CA GLU A 22 -34.52 -72.34 -38.14
C GLU A 22 -33.32 -72.48 -39.07
N ASP A 23 -33.43 -72.03 -40.32
CA ASP A 23 -32.33 -72.11 -41.28
C ASP A 23 -31.19 -71.20 -40.78
N ILE A 24 -29.99 -71.77 -40.63
CA ILE A 24 -28.79 -71.04 -40.19
C ILE A 24 -27.85 -70.93 -41.39
N CYS A 25 -27.50 -69.70 -41.73
CA CYS A 25 -26.60 -69.35 -42.82
C CYS A 25 -25.30 -68.74 -42.30
N THR A 26 -24.17 -69.29 -42.73
CA THR A 26 -22.84 -68.76 -42.44
C THR A 26 -22.23 -68.15 -43.70
N TYR A 27 -21.62 -66.97 -43.57
CA TYR A 27 -20.91 -66.34 -44.68
C TYR A 27 -19.47 -66.85 -44.75
N ASN A 28 -19.03 -67.25 -45.94
CA ASN A 28 -17.70 -67.80 -46.15
C ASN A 28 -16.69 -66.70 -46.55
N ASN A 29 -15.51 -66.70 -45.91
CA ASN A 29 -14.53 -65.62 -46.03
C ASN A 29 -13.80 -65.53 -47.38
N ASP A 30 -13.88 -66.54 -48.23
CA ASP A 30 -13.06 -66.65 -49.45
C ASP A 30 -13.92 -66.47 -50.71
N CYS A 31 -14.70 -65.39 -50.74
CA CYS A 31 -15.63 -65.06 -51.83
C CYS A 31 -14.99 -64.34 -53.02
N SER A 32 -13.69 -64.08 -52.99
CA SER A 32 -12.96 -63.32 -54.04
C SER A 32 -12.85 -64.02 -55.40
N GLY A 33 -13.52 -65.16 -55.61
CA GLY A 33 -13.61 -65.88 -56.88
C GLY A 33 -14.96 -66.54 -57.16
N ALA A 34 -16.00 -66.23 -56.38
CA ALA A 34 -17.34 -66.78 -56.56
C ALA A 34 -18.01 -66.23 -57.83
N LEU A 35 -18.64 -67.10 -58.62
CA LEU A 35 -19.39 -66.72 -59.83
C LEU A 35 -20.78 -66.16 -59.50
N SER A 36 -21.28 -66.42 -58.29
CA SER A 36 -22.53 -65.86 -57.79
C SER A 36 -22.50 -65.68 -56.27
N GLU A 37 -23.28 -64.72 -55.76
CA GLU A 37 -23.44 -64.46 -54.32
C GLU A 37 -23.91 -65.70 -53.54
N ALA A 38 -24.55 -66.66 -54.21
CA ALA A 38 -25.01 -67.89 -53.58
C ALA A 38 -23.87 -68.82 -53.11
N GLU A 39 -22.70 -68.74 -53.75
CA GLU A 39 -21.53 -69.56 -53.40
C GLU A 39 -20.85 -69.07 -52.11
N CYS A 40 -21.20 -67.87 -51.65
CA CYS A 40 -20.71 -67.27 -50.42
C CYS A 40 -21.44 -67.71 -49.16
N TRP A 41 -22.60 -68.36 -49.33
CA TRP A 41 -23.48 -68.71 -48.23
C TRP A 41 -23.49 -70.22 -48.01
N ASN A 42 -23.17 -70.62 -46.79
CA ASN A 42 -23.34 -72.00 -46.34
C ASN A 42 -24.54 -72.05 -45.39
N CYS A 43 -25.71 -72.35 -45.96
CA CYS A 43 -26.98 -72.45 -45.26
C CYS A 43 -27.39 -73.90 -45.06
N THR A 44 -28.01 -74.21 -43.92
CA THR A 44 -28.51 -75.56 -43.62
C THR A 44 -29.54 -76.07 -44.63
N SER A 45 -30.30 -75.18 -45.27
CA SER A 45 -31.24 -75.49 -46.36
C SER A 45 -30.59 -75.68 -47.72
N GLY A 46 -29.33 -75.29 -47.90
CA GLY A 46 -28.64 -75.25 -49.19
C GLY A 46 -29.10 -74.13 -50.14
N VAL A 47 -29.92 -73.19 -49.66
CA VAL A 47 -30.41 -72.02 -50.41
C VAL A 47 -29.77 -70.76 -49.85
N ILE A 48 -29.66 -69.70 -50.64
CA ILE A 48 -29.26 -68.38 -50.13
C ILE A 48 -30.18 -67.93 -48.99
N PRO A 49 -29.67 -67.10 -48.05
CA PRO A 49 -30.47 -66.63 -46.93
C PRO A 49 -31.74 -65.93 -47.41
N GLN A 50 -32.87 -66.21 -46.75
CA GLN A 50 -34.17 -65.55 -47.00
C GLN A 50 -34.64 -64.79 -45.75
N ASN A 51 -35.78 -64.09 -45.84
CA ASN A 51 -36.36 -63.45 -44.66
C ASN A 51 -36.62 -64.48 -43.54
N ASN A 52 -36.47 -64.06 -42.28
CA ASN A 52 -36.52 -64.93 -41.08
C ASN A 52 -35.37 -65.95 -40.95
N THR A 53 -34.28 -65.79 -41.69
CA THR A 53 -33.12 -66.71 -41.58
C THR A 53 -32.19 -66.24 -40.46
N THR A 54 -31.56 -67.17 -39.74
CA THR A 54 -30.49 -66.81 -38.80
C THR A 54 -29.17 -66.72 -39.57
N VAL A 55 -28.49 -65.59 -39.49
CA VAL A 55 -27.25 -65.31 -40.21
C VAL A 55 -26.09 -65.16 -39.24
N LEU A 56 -24.97 -65.81 -39.53
CA LEU A 56 -23.74 -65.74 -38.77
C LEU A 56 -22.58 -65.28 -39.66
N PHE A 57 -22.01 -64.13 -39.31
CA PHE A 57 -20.73 -63.64 -39.81
C PHE A 57 -19.66 -63.94 -38.76
N GLN A 58 -18.65 -64.73 -39.14
CA GLN A 58 -17.57 -65.10 -38.24
C GLN A 58 -16.21 -64.91 -38.92
N ASP A 59 -15.30 -64.19 -38.25
CA ASP A 59 -13.94 -63.89 -38.73
C ASP A 59 -13.91 -63.14 -40.07
N VAL A 60 -14.98 -62.38 -40.37
CA VAL A 60 -15.15 -61.66 -41.64
C VAL A 60 -14.45 -60.30 -41.60
N GLN A 61 -13.62 -60.04 -42.62
CA GLN A 61 -12.84 -58.79 -42.74
C GLN A 61 -13.28 -57.90 -43.91
N GLN A 62 -14.35 -58.29 -44.62
CA GLN A 62 -14.78 -57.65 -45.87
C GLN A 62 -16.02 -56.79 -45.67
N TYR A 63 -16.22 -55.83 -46.58
CA TYR A 63 -17.50 -55.16 -46.76
C TYR A 63 -18.52 -56.13 -47.35
N ILE A 64 -19.67 -56.30 -46.71
CA ILE A 64 -20.74 -57.16 -47.21
C ILE A 64 -22.00 -56.32 -47.42
N TYR A 65 -22.43 -56.25 -48.69
CA TYR A 65 -23.77 -55.79 -49.02
C TYR A 65 -24.73 -56.97 -48.87
N PHE A 66 -25.68 -56.88 -47.94
CA PHE A 66 -26.55 -58.03 -47.67
C PHE A 66 -27.94 -57.64 -47.15
N THR A 67 -28.92 -58.35 -47.72
CA THR A 67 -30.37 -58.19 -47.97
C THR A 67 -31.51 -58.75 -47.09
N LEU A 68 -31.55 -58.79 -45.74
CA LEU A 68 -32.56 -59.62 -45.02
C LEU A 68 -33.51 -58.94 -44.01
N ASN A 69 -34.82 -59.13 -44.18
CA ASN A 69 -35.85 -58.73 -43.20
C ASN A 69 -36.06 -59.78 -42.09
N ASN A 70 -36.48 -59.33 -40.89
CA ASN A 70 -36.91 -60.16 -39.75
C ASN A 70 -35.92 -61.27 -39.36
N SER A 71 -34.63 -61.03 -39.57
CA SER A 71 -33.58 -62.05 -39.42
C SER A 71 -32.77 -61.81 -38.15
N ARG A 72 -32.24 -62.89 -37.56
CA ARG A 72 -31.29 -62.82 -36.44
C ARG A 72 -29.87 -62.84 -36.99
N ILE A 73 -29.12 -61.77 -36.80
CA ILE A 73 -27.79 -61.55 -37.35
C ILE A 73 -26.77 -61.60 -36.22
N PHE A 74 -25.84 -62.55 -36.27
CA PHE A 74 -24.72 -62.68 -35.36
C PHE A 74 -23.42 -62.27 -36.07
N VAL A 75 -22.64 -61.38 -35.44
CA VAL A 75 -21.32 -60.96 -35.92
C VAL A 75 -20.28 -61.29 -34.85
N ARG A 76 -19.29 -62.12 -35.19
CA ARG A 76 -18.30 -62.68 -34.26
C ARG A 76 -16.88 -62.52 -34.76
N ASN A 77 -15.98 -62.00 -33.92
CA ASN A 77 -14.55 -61.82 -34.22
C ASN A 77 -14.24 -61.03 -35.51
N CYS A 78 -15.09 -60.08 -35.89
CA CYS A 78 -14.92 -59.27 -37.09
C CYS A 78 -14.32 -57.89 -36.75
N LEU A 79 -13.10 -57.59 -37.18
CA LEU A 79 -12.35 -56.39 -36.72
C LEU A 79 -12.67 -55.08 -37.45
N ASN A 80 -13.30 -55.13 -38.63
CA ASN A 80 -13.71 -53.97 -39.44
C ASN A 80 -14.86 -54.38 -40.36
N PHE A 81 -15.98 -54.76 -39.75
CA PHE A 81 -17.15 -55.22 -40.48
C PHE A 81 -18.08 -54.06 -40.77
N THR A 82 -18.48 -53.92 -42.02
CA THR A 82 -19.47 -52.91 -42.40
C THR A 82 -20.74 -53.60 -42.84
N LEU A 83 -21.83 -53.24 -42.19
CA LEU A 83 -23.16 -53.72 -42.48
C LEU A 83 -23.97 -52.53 -43.01
N HIS A 84 -24.65 -52.70 -44.14
CA HIS A 84 -25.61 -51.73 -44.64
C HIS A 84 -27.02 -52.27 -44.41
N PRO A 85 -27.69 -51.95 -43.29
CA PRO A 85 -28.95 -52.60 -42.97
C PRO A 85 -30.07 -51.85 -43.69
N GLY A 86 -30.67 -52.47 -44.70
CA GLY A 86 -31.83 -51.92 -45.41
C GLY A 86 -33.18 -52.33 -44.81
N TYR A 87 -33.25 -52.73 -43.52
CA TYR A 87 -34.35 -53.58 -43.02
C TYR A 87 -35.10 -53.01 -41.81
N PRO A 88 -36.44 -53.13 -41.79
CA PRO A 88 -37.21 -53.07 -40.56
C PRO A 88 -37.15 -54.41 -39.79
N ASN A 89 -37.03 -54.33 -38.46
CA ASN A 89 -37.26 -55.40 -37.48
C ASN A 89 -36.26 -56.58 -37.48
N ALA A 90 -34.97 -56.34 -37.76
CA ALA A 90 -33.93 -57.37 -37.57
C ALA A 90 -33.41 -57.41 -36.12
N SER A 91 -32.85 -58.54 -35.69
CA SER A 91 -32.13 -58.65 -34.41
C SER A 91 -30.62 -58.75 -34.67
N LEU A 92 -29.78 -57.92 -34.04
CA LEU A 92 -28.34 -57.85 -34.27
C LEU A 92 -27.55 -58.16 -32.99
N PHE A 93 -26.66 -59.16 -33.05
CA PHE A 93 -25.82 -59.60 -31.94
C PHE A 93 -24.34 -59.48 -32.34
N ILE A 94 -23.57 -58.68 -31.60
CA ILE A 94 -22.18 -58.34 -31.91
C ILE A 94 -21.26 -58.81 -30.79
N GLU A 95 -20.40 -59.79 -31.08
CA GLU A 95 -19.47 -60.40 -30.13
C GLU A 95 -18.02 -60.24 -30.60
N ASP A 96 -17.16 -59.68 -29.74
CA ASP A 96 -15.73 -59.44 -30.01
C ASP A 96 -15.45 -58.84 -31.40
N SER A 97 -16.29 -57.89 -31.83
CA SER A 97 -16.29 -57.34 -33.21
C SER A 97 -16.45 -55.82 -33.26
N ASN A 98 -15.90 -55.19 -34.30
CA ASN A 98 -16.11 -53.79 -34.66
C ASN A 98 -17.05 -53.72 -35.87
N VAL A 99 -18.25 -53.21 -35.67
CA VAL A 99 -19.30 -53.19 -36.70
C VAL A 99 -19.69 -51.75 -37.00
N THR A 100 -19.66 -51.38 -38.28
CA THR A 100 -20.16 -50.11 -38.79
C THR A 100 -21.49 -50.32 -39.47
N LEU A 101 -22.51 -49.61 -38.99
CA LEU A 101 -23.82 -49.52 -39.64
C LEU A 101 -23.82 -48.33 -40.60
N LEU A 102 -23.94 -48.64 -41.89
CA LEU A 102 -24.13 -47.64 -42.94
C LEU A 102 -25.61 -47.48 -43.27
N GLY A 103 -26.11 -46.26 -43.17
CA GLY A 103 -27.49 -45.89 -43.46
C GLY A 103 -28.44 -46.09 -42.27
N SER A 104 -29.71 -45.76 -42.51
CA SER A 104 -30.76 -45.78 -41.50
C SER A 104 -31.30 -47.19 -41.23
N VAL A 105 -31.43 -47.58 -39.96
CA VAL A 105 -31.70 -48.96 -39.52
C VAL A 105 -32.83 -49.01 -38.50
N SER A 106 -33.68 -50.04 -38.58
CA SER A 106 -34.66 -50.37 -37.52
C SER A 106 -34.47 -51.80 -37.03
N LEU A 107 -34.12 -51.95 -35.75
CA LEU A 107 -33.84 -53.22 -35.08
C LEU A 107 -34.92 -53.56 -34.05
N GLU A 108 -35.30 -54.82 -34.01
CA GLU A 108 -36.10 -55.38 -32.91
C GLU A 108 -35.23 -55.55 -31.66
N GLU A 109 -34.04 -56.15 -31.82
CA GLU A 109 -33.09 -56.40 -30.74
C GLU A 109 -31.66 -56.00 -31.14
N LEU A 110 -30.92 -55.34 -30.26
CA LEU A 110 -29.48 -55.08 -30.40
C LEU A 110 -28.74 -55.64 -29.18
N SER A 111 -27.72 -56.47 -29.39
CA SER A 111 -26.84 -56.96 -28.34
C SER A 111 -25.37 -56.69 -28.67
N VAL A 112 -24.64 -56.02 -27.80
CA VAL A 112 -23.23 -55.65 -28.00
C VAL A 112 -22.39 -56.16 -26.84
N SER A 113 -21.38 -56.99 -27.14
CA SER A 113 -20.50 -57.58 -26.14
C SER A 113 -19.44 -56.61 -25.58
N SER A 114 -18.79 -56.99 -24.48
CA SER A 114 -17.84 -56.19 -23.70
C SER A 114 -16.59 -55.72 -24.44
N ARG A 115 -16.24 -56.34 -25.58
CA ARG A 115 -15.08 -55.97 -26.41
C ARG A 115 -15.49 -55.53 -27.81
N SER A 116 -16.79 -55.40 -28.04
CA SER A 116 -17.33 -55.01 -29.32
C SER A 116 -17.45 -53.49 -29.43
N GLN A 117 -17.32 -52.99 -30.65
CA GLN A 117 -17.55 -51.59 -31.00
C GLN A 117 -18.67 -51.50 -32.04
N LEU A 118 -19.63 -50.62 -31.80
CA LEU A 118 -20.70 -50.32 -32.75
C LEU A 118 -20.53 -48.88 -33.25
N PHE A 119 -20.31 -48.72 -34.55
CA PHE A 119 -20.26 -47.44 -35.23
C PHE A 119 -21.60 -47.18 -35.92
N VAL A 120 -22.26 -46.10 -35.54
CA VAL A 120 -23.52 -45.63 -36.11
C VAL A 120 -23.26 -44.34 -36.87
N MET A 121 -23.47 -44.38 -38.18
CA MET A 121 -23.16 -43.27 -39.10
C MET A 121 -24.40 -42.46 -39.53
N ASP A 122 -25.61 -42.88 -39.14
CA ASP A 122 -26.90 -42.29 -39.56
C ASP A 122 -27.96 -42.57 -38.47
N THR A 123 -29.19 -42.94 -38.83
CA THR A 123 -30.31 -43.16 -37.92
C THR A 123 -30.44 -44.63 -37.49
N ILE A 124 -30.56 -44.90 -36.19
CA ILE A 124 -30.87 -46.21 -35.65
C ILE A 124 -32.11 -46.13 -34.76
N GLN A 125 -33.08 -47.00 -35.01
CA GLN A 125 -34.27 -47.21 -34.18
C GLN A 125 -34.23 -48.62 -33.60
N ILE A 126 -34.41 -48.76 -32.29
CA ILE A 126 -34.24 -50.03 -31.59
C ILE A 126 -35.42 -50.24 -30.66
N THR A 127 -36.01 -51.44 -30.70
CA THR A 127 -37.10 -51.80 -29.77
C THR A 127 -36.57 -52.30 -28.43
N SER A 128 -35.50 -53.10 -28.43
CA SER A 128 -34.80 -53.60 -27.25
C SER A 128 -33.28 -53.62 -27.47
N ASN A 129 -32.50 -53.24 -26.46
CA ASN A 129 -31.04 -53.33 -26.52
C ASN A 129 -30.43 -53.92 -25.24
N THR A 130 -29.27 -54.56 -25.40
CA THR A 130 -28.42 -55.06 -24.31
C THR A 130 -26.96 -54.78 -24.65
N PHE A 131 -26.32 -53.93 -23.86
CA PHE A 131 -24.88 -53.68 -23.95
C PHE A 131 -24.20 -54.31 -22.74
N ARG A 132 -23.15 -55.10 -22.97
CA ARG A 132 -22.34 -55.67 -21.89
C ARG A 132 -21.25 -54.69 -21.46
N ASP A 133 -20.87 -54.77 -20.19
CA ASP A 133 -19.85 -53.90 -19.59
C ASP A 133 -18.54 -53.89 -20.40
N GLY A 134 -18.12 -52.71 -20.86
CA GLY A 134 -16.95 -52.50 -21.73
C GLY A 134 -17.27 -52.23 -23.20
N ALA A 135 -18.53 -52.39 -23.63
CA ALA A 135 -18.95 -52.09 -25.00
C ALA A 135 -18.68 -50.62 -25.37
N THR A 136 -18.33 -50.38 -26.64
CA THR A 136 -18.12 -49.03 -27.18
C THR A 136 -19.18 -48.67 -28.22
N LEU A 137 -19.80 -47.50 -28.06
CA LEU A 137 -20.74 -46.91 -29.02
C LEU A 137 -20.10 -45.67 -29.65
N TYR A 138 -19.88 -45.72 -30.96
CA TYR A 138 -19.35 -44.61 -31.75
C TYR A 138 -20.48 -44.00 -32.58
N LEU A 139 -20.71 -42.70 -32.43
CA LEU A 139 -21.79 -41.95 -33.07
C LEU A 139 -21.17 -40.83 -33.91
N SER A 140 -21.43 -40.86 -35.22
CA SER A 140 -20.78 -40.00 -36.22
C SER A 140 -21.81 -39.35 -37.14
N PHE A 141 -21.49 -38.18 -37.70
CA PHE A 141 -22.21 -37.54 -38.81
C PHE A 141 -23.74 -37.38 -38.59
N TYR A 142 -24.19 -36.38 -37.83
CA TYR A 142 -25.63 -36.09 -37.64
C TYR A 142 -26.48 -37.34 -37.37
N SER A 143 -25.98 -38.24 -36.51
CA SER A 143 -26.64 -39.52 -36.22
C SER A 143 -27.88 -39.33 -35.36
N ALA A 144 -28.85 -40.22 -35.50
CA ALA A 144 -30.01 -40.29 -34.62
C ALA A 144 -30.09 -41.66 -33.95
N PHE A 145 -30.18 -41.70 -32.63
CA PHE A 145 -30.29 -42.93 -31.85
C PHE A 145 -31.62 -42.94 -31.09
N SER A 146 -32.46 -43.93 -31.37
CA SER A 146 -33.79 -44.05 -30.78
C SER A 146 -33.96 -45.42 -30.15
N SER A 147 -34.19 -45.44 -28.84
CA SER A 147 -34.49 -46.64 -28.07
C SER A 147 -35.28 -46.28 -26.82
N PRO A 148 -36.31 -47.03 -26.40
CA PRO A 148 -37.09 -46.72 -25.19
C PRO A 148 -36.21 -46.50 -23.96
N VAL A 149 -35.27 -47.42 -23.71
CA VAL A 149 -34.29 -47.35 -22.63
C VAL A 149 -32.99 -47.99 -23.11
N THR A 150 -31.86 -47.37 -22.80
CA THR A 150 -30.51 -47.89 -23.07
C THR A 150 -29.73 -47.89 -21.76
N ARG A 151 -29.12 -49.02 -21.40
CA ARG A 151 -28.30 -49.14 -20.18
C ARG A 151 -26.97 -49.76 -20.52
N PHE A 152 -25.87 -49.07 -20.20
CA PHE A 152 -24.55 -49.67 -20.36
C PHE A 152 -23.44 -48.98 -19.58
N ASN A 153 -22.44 -49.79 -19.21
CA ASN A 153 -21.15 -49.34 -18.71
C ASN A 153 -20.11 -49.53 -19.81
N GLY A 154 -19.44 -48.47 -20.24
CA GLY A 154 -18.48 -48.58 -21.34
C GLY A 154 -18.01 -47.24 -21.86
N SER A 155 -17.98 -47.10 -23.19
CA SER A 155 -17.50 -45.87 -23.83
C SER A 155 -18.48 -45.35 -24.89
N ILE A 156 -18.77 -44.05 -24.83
CA ILE A 156 -19.47 -43.31 -25.88
C ILE A 156 -18.45 -42.41 -26.57
N ILE A 157 -18.36 -42.50 -27.90
CA ILE A 157 -17.51 -41.64 -28.71
C ILE A 157 -18.41 -40.82 -29.64
N LEU A 158 -18.29 -39.50 -29.57
CA LEU A 158 -19.12 -38.56 -30.32
C LEU A 158 -18.27 -37.76 -31.30
N ASP A 159 -18.62 -37.86 -32.59
CA ASP A 159 -18.01 -37.13 -33.70
C ASP A 159 -19.07 -36.29 -34.46
N GLY A 160 -19.76 -35.40 -33.73
CA GLY A 160 -20.73 -34.44 -34.27
C GLY A 160 -22.07 -34.42 -33.55
N PRO A 161 -23.09 -33.77 -34.15
CA PRO A 161 -24.43 -33.69 -33.56
C PRO A 161 -25.14 -35.05 -33.48
N LEU A 162 -25.92 -35.24 -32.42
CA LEU A 162 -26.64 -36.46 -32.08
C LEU A 162 -28.08 -36.10 -31.70
N SER A 163 -29.05 -36.76 -32.33
CA SER A 163 -30.42 -36.78 -31.84
C SER A 163 -30.70 -38.06 -31.06
N TRP A 164 -31.13 -37.95 -29.82
CA TRP A 164 -31.35 -39.06 -28.89
C TRP A 164 -32.80 -39.11 -28.42
N THR A 165 -33.43 -40.27 -28.61
CA THR A 165 -34.80 -40.54 -28.14
C THR A 165 -34.79 -41.69 -27.12
N GLY A 166 -35.47 -41.45 -25.98
CA GLY A 166 -35.61 -42.37 -24.84
C GLY A 166 -34.52 -42.21 -23.77
N ASP A 167 -34.57 -43.04 -22.73
CA ASP A 167 -33.73 -42.87 -21.55
C ASP A 167 -32.36 -43.56 -21.70
N LEU A 168 -31.28 -42.89 -21.31
CA LEU A 168 -29.94 -43.46 -21.22
C LEU A 168 -29.52 -43.57 -19.76
N PHE A 169 -29.13 -44.76 -19.30
CA PHE A 169 -28.43 -44.96 -18.03
C PHE A 169 -26.99 -45.38 -18.33
N PHE A 170 -26.04 -44.48 -18.10
CA PHE A 170 -24.65 -44.66 -18.53
C PHE A 170 -23.65 -44.44 -17.39
N SER A 171 -22.62 -45.28 -17.39
CA SER A 171 -21.41 -45.15 -16.56
C SER A 171 -20.17 -45.45 -17.42
N GLY A 172 -19.02 -44.86 -17.08
CA GLY A 172 -17.78 -45.03 -17.85
C GLY A 172 -17.33 -43.74 -18.53
N THR A 173 -16.97 -43.79 -19.81
CA THR A 173 -16.23 -42.71 -20.49
C THR A 173 -17.01 -42.12 -21.67
N ILE A 174 -17.14 -40.80 -21.73
CA ILE A 174 -17.65 -40.08 -22.91
C ILE A 174 -16.50 -39.30 -23.53
N LEU A 175 -16.23 -39.52 -24.82
CA LEU A 175 -15.18 -38.84 -25.57
C LEU A 175 -15.78 -38.00 -26.70
N PHE A 176 -15.50 -36.71 -26.70
CA PHE A 176 -15.85 -35.78 -27.77
C PHE A 176 -14.64 -35.49 -28.66
N PHE A 177 -14.77 -35.64 -29.98
CA PHE A 177 -13.68 -35.31 -30.89
C PHE A 177 -13.40 -33.80 -30.96
N TYR A 178 -12.12 -33.43 -30.90
CA TYR A 178 -11.67 -32.03 -30.92
C TYR A 178 -12.06 -31.30 -32.21
N GLY A 179 -12.54 -30.05 -32.06
CA GLY A 179 -12.75 -29.12 -33.18
C GLY A 179 -14.12 -29.22 -33.87
N LYS A 180 -15.05 -30.03 -33.37
CA LYS A 180 -16.43 -30.10 -33.86
C LYS A 180 -17.44 -29.79 -32.75
N GLU A 181 -18.45 -28.98 -33.08
CA GLU A 181 -19.62 -28.80 -32.24
C GLU A 181 -20.39 -30.12 -32.14
N SER A 182 -20.51 -30.66 -30.93
CA SER A 182 -21.31 -31.85 -30.63
C SER A 182 -22.56 -31.41 -29.87
N THR A 183 -23.69 -31.28 -30.57
CA THR A 183 -24.98 -30.99 -29.94
C THR A 183 -25.77 -32.29 -29.76
N ILE A 184 -26.18 -32.58 -28.54
CA ILE A 184 -27.02 -33.73 -28.18
C ILE A 184 -28.42 -33.19 -27.93
N ASP A 185 -29.40 -33.55 -28.76
CA ASP A 185 -30.79 -33.11 -28.63
C ASP A 185 -31.78 -34.29 -28.60
N GLY A 186 -33.05 -34.00 -28.35
CA GLY A 186 -34.14 -34.98 -28.48
C GLY A 186 -35.01 -35.12 -27.22
N PRO A 187 -36.10 -35.90 -27.31
CA PRO A 187 -37.11 -36.01 -26.25
C PRO A 187 -36.76 -36.99 -25.11
N GLY A 188 -35.50 -37.44 -25.02
CA GLY A 188 -35.04 -38.38 -23.99
C GLY A 188 -34.47 -37.73 -22.72
N GLN A 189 -33.93 -38.57 -21.83
CA GLN A 189 -33.19 -38.14 -20.63
C GLN A 189 -31.93 -38.99 -20.42
N TRP A 190 -30.81 -38.33 -20.11
CA TRP A 190 -29.53 -38.99 -19.85
C TRP A 190 -29.22 -39.02 -18.36
N TYR A 191 -29.13 -40.21 -17.78
CA TYR A 191 -28.70 -40.48 -16.42
C TYR A 191 -27.23 -40.91 -16.45
N LEU A 192 -26.33 -39.97 -16.15
CA LEU A 192 -24.88 -40.14 -16.19
C LEU A 192 -24.36 -40.29 -14.77
N GLN A 193 -23.93 -41.50 -14.41
CA GLN A 193 -23.42 -41.83 -13.08
C GLN A 193 -22.00 -42.39 -13.18
N ASP A 194 -21.08 -41.87 -12.36
CA ASP A 194 -19.66 -42.29 -12.36
C ASP A 194 -19.02 -42.16 -13.75
N VAL A 195 -19.21 -40.99 -14.38
CA VAL A 195 -18.80 -40.72 -15.77
C VAL A 195 -17.56 -39.83 -15.82
N GLN A 196 -16.64 -40.17 -16.71
CA GLN A 196 -15.50 -39.33 -17.11
C GLN A 196 -15.75 -38.74 -18.49
N ILE A 197 -15.75 -37.41 -18.59
CA ILE A 197 -15.93 -36.69 -19.85
C ILE A 197 -14.58 -36.17 -20.35
N HIS A 198 -14.20 -36.61 -21.54
CA HIS A 198 -12.98 -36.26 -22.25
C HIS A 198 -13.26 -35.55 -23.56
N GLY A 199 -12.33 -34.69 -23.94
CA GLY A 199 -12.35 -34.03 -25.24
C GLY A 199 -13.35 -32.89 -25.33
N GLY A 200 -13.06 -31.96 -26.24
CA GLY A 200 -13.72 -30.67 -26.35
C GLY A 200 -12.70 -29.61 -26.70
N SER A 201 -13.07 -28.66 -27.54
CA SER A 201 -12.15 -27.59 -27.94
C SER A 201 -11.96 -26.56 -26.82
N TYR A 202 -10.76 -25.97 -26.73
CA TYR A 202 -10.48 -24.80 -25.88
C TYR A 202 -11.27 -23.55 -26.29
N GLN A 203 -11.95 -23.57 -27.45
CA GLN A 203 -12.75 -22.47 -27.96
C GLN A 203 -14.23 -22.65 -27.59
N TRP A 204 -14.79 -21.66 -26.89
CA TRP A 204 -16.17 -21.60 -26.38
C TRP A 204 -17.27 -21.90 -27.41
N TYR A 205 -17.08 -21.60 -28.69
CA TYR A 205 -18.08 -21.92 -29.72
C TYR A 205 -18.19 -23.42 -30.00
N SER A 206 -17.14 -24.18 -29.75
CA SER A 206 -17.02 -25.61 -30.10
C SER A 206 -17.12 -26.56 -28.90
N ALA A 207 -17.79 -26.11 -27.83
CA ALA A 207 -18.09 -26.91 -26.66
C ALA A 207 -19.21 -27.94 -26.94
N PRO A 208 -19.18 -29.14 -26.34
CA PRO A 208 -20.35 -30.03 -26.34
C PRO A 208 -21.58 -29.40 -25.69
N HIS A 209 -22.72 -29.48 -26.38
CA HIS A 209 -24.01 -28.92 -25.95
C HIS A 209 -25.02 -30.04 -25.67
N PHE A 210 -25.44 -30.15 -24.41
CA PHE A 210 -26.53 -31.04 -24.02
C PHE A 210 -27.86 -30.27 -24.08
N CYS A 211 -28.54 -30.35 -25.21
CA CYS A 211 -29.91 -29.84 -25.43
C CYS A 211 -31.02 -30.84 -25.02
N ILE A 212 -30.66 -31.82 -24.20
CA ILE A 212 -31.49 -32.91 -23.68
C ILE A 212 -31.50 -32.85 -22.16
N ALA A 213 -32.52 -33.41 -21.49
CA ALA A 213 -32.51 -33.47 -20.04
C ALA A 213 -31.37 -34.39 -19.54
N VAL A 214 -30.56 -33.94 -18.58
CA VAL A 214 -29.42 -34.72 -18.05
C VAL A 214 -29.49 -34.78 -16.53
N VAL A 215 -29.23 -35.95 -15.94
CA VAL A 215 -28.99 -36.15 -14.50
C VAL A 215 -27.56 -36.60 -14.33
N LEU A 216 -26.74 -35.80 -13.67
CA LEU A 216 -25.31 -35.99 -13.45
C LEU A 216 -25.08 -36.37 -11.99
N SER A 217 -24.42 -37.51 -11.75
CA SER A 217 -24.02 -37.97 -10.42
C SER A 217 -22.58 -38.48 -10.43
N ASN A 218 -21.71 -37.89 -9.60
CA ASN A 218 -20.28 -38.21 -9.56
C ASN A 218 -19.59 -38.15 -10.94
N VAL A 219 -19.82 -37.06 -11.67
CA VAL A 219 -19.23 -36.84 -12.99
C VAL A 219 -17.97 -35.99 -12.88
N THR A 220 -16.93 -36.39 -13.60
CA THR A 220 -15.65 -35.69 -13.68
C THR A 220 -15.34 -35.29 -15.12
N GLN A 221 -14.57 -34.22 -15.29
CA GLN A 221 -14.25 -33.62 -16.58
C GLN A 221 -12.75 -33.37 -16.68
N GLU A 222 -12.16 -33.69 -17.85
CA GLU A 222 -10.75 -33.38 -18.13
C GLU A 222 -10.52 -31.86 -18.24
N LEU A 223 -9.40 -31.40 -17.69
CA LEU A 223 -8.97 -29.99 -17.72
C LEU A 223 -9.00 -29.44 -19.16
N GLY A 224 -9.65 -28.29 -19.36
CA GLY A 224 -9.71 -27.60 -20.66
C GLY A 224 -10.89 -28.00 -21.56
N THR A 225 -11.73 -28.94 -21.12
CA THR A 225 -13.02 -29.21 -21.77
C THR A 225 -14.02 -28.12 -21.36
N PHE A 226 -14.94 -27.71 -22.23
CA PHE A 226 -16.04 -26.78 -21.92
C PHE A 226 -17.38 -27.49 -22.16
N LEU A 227 -18.35 -27.41 -21.25
CA LEU A 227 -19.65 -28.08 -21.40
C LEU A 227 -20.80 -27.08 -21.27
N ARG A 228 -21.83 -27.23 -22.12
CA ARG A 228 -23.09 -26.49 -22.02
C ARG A 228 -24.25 -27.42 -21.78
N PHE A 229 -25.16 -27.03 -20.90
CA PHE A 229 -26.33 -27.82 -20.53
C PHE A 229 -27.62 -27.03 -20.74
N ARG A 230 -28.68 -27.73 -21.15
CA ARG A 230 -30.04 -27.24 -21.16
C ARG A 230 -30.89 -28.26 -20.41
N ARG A 231 -31.50 -27.87 -19.29
CA ARG A 231 -32.29 -28.76 -18.39
C ARG A 231 -31.47 -29.89 -17.72
N ALA A 232 -30.44 -29.53 -16.95
CA ALA A 232 -29.63 -30.50 -16.22
C ALA A 232 -29.98 -30.55 -14.72
N ASN A 233 -29.79 -31.72 -14.10
CA ASN A 233 -29.78 -31.95 -12.67
C ASN A 233 -28.40 -32.48 -12.26
N ILE A 234 -27.69 -31.80 -11.35
CA ILE A 234 -26.31 -32.12 -10.99
C ILE A 234 -26.21 -32.42 -9.50
N THR A 235 -25.63 -33.57 -9.16
CA THR A 235 -25.41 -34.04 -7.79
C THR A 235 -23.98 -34.57 -7.63
N GLY A 236 -23.29 -34.17 -6.55
CA GLY A 236 -21.97 -34.69 -6.17
C GLY A 236 -20.93 -34.78 -7.30
N SER A 237 -20.89 -33.81 -8.21
CA SER A 237 -20.05 -33.85 -9.43
C SER A 237 -19.03 -32.71 -9.42
N SER A 238 -17.81 -32.97 -9.91
CA SER A 238 -16.74 -31.97 -10.07
C SER A 238 -16.66 -31.51 -11.53
N LEU A 239 -17.59 -30.63 -11.93
CA LEU A 239 -17.72 -30.15 -13.31
C LEU A 239 -17.24 -28.69 -13.45
N ALA A 240 -16.61 -28.37 -14.58
CA ALA A 240 -16.26 -27.00 -14.95
C ALA A 240 -17.42 -26.38 -15.76
N ILE A 241 -18.40 -25.80 -15.07
CA ILE A 241 -19.59 -25.18 -15.70
C ILE A 241 -19.20 -23.78 -16.17
N SER A 242 -19.01 -23.59 -17.48
CA SER A 242 -18.31 -22.41 -18.00
C SER A 242 -19.18 -21.30 -18.58
N GLU A 243 -20.41 -21.54 -19.03
CA GLU A 243 -21.27 -20.52 -19.68
C GLU A 243 -22.69 -21.09 -19.90
N CYS A 244 -23.49 -21.23 -18.83
CA CYS A 244 -24.84 -21.78 -18.97
C CYS A 244 -25.94 -20.71 -19.08
N LEU A 245 -26.32 -20.36 -20.31
CA LEU A 245 -27.36 -19.37 -20.55
C LEU A 245 -28.79 -19.88 -20.24
N ASP A 246 -29.07 -21.18 -20.39
CA ASP A 246 -30.42 -21.77 -20.25
C ASP A 246 -30.41 -23.08 -19.44
N CYS A 247 -29.71 -23.09 -18.31
CA CYS A 247 -29.79 -24.22 -17.40
C CYS A 247 -31.11 -24.17 -16.63
N PHE A 248 -31.91 -25.24 -16.70
CA PHE A 248 -33.00 -25.45 -15.75
C PHE A 248 -32.55 -26.49 -14.75
N PHE A 249 -32.03 -26.02 -13.63
CA PHE A 249 -31.83 -26.82 -12.44
C PHE A 249 -33.15 -26.81 -11.66
N LEU A 250 -33.78 -27.98 -11.48
CA LEU A 250 -34.97 -28.15 -10.63
C LEU A 250 -34.64 -29.19 -9.56
N ASP A 251 -34.83 -28.85 -8.29
CA ASP A 251 -34.53 -29.72 -7.14
C ASP A 251 -33.09 -30.27 -7.11
N CYS A 252 -32.13 -29.47 -7.59
CA CYS A 252 -30.72 -29.86 -7.66
C CYS A 252 -30.00 -29.49 -6.37
N THR A 253 -29.17 -30.38 -5.83
CA THR A 253 -28.22 -30.07 -4.73
C THR A 253 -26.81 -29.98 -5.30
N ILE A 254 -26.31 -28.76 -5.47
CA ILE A 254 -24.92 -28.50 -5.84
C ILE A 254 -24.10 -28.57 -4.56
N SER A 255 -23.27 -29.61 -4.44
CA SER A 255 -22.27 -29.78 -3.38
C SER A 255 -21.02 -30.41 -3.98
N GLY A 256 -19.85 -29.87 -3.63
CA GLY A 256 -18.57 -30.39 -4.12
C GLY A 256 -17.38 -29.53 -3.73
N GLU A 257 -16.28 -30.16 -3.33
CA GLU A 257 -14.98 -29.50 -3.19
C GLU A 257 -14.42 -29.22 -4.59
N GLY A 258 -14.39 -27.95 -5.02
CA GLY A 258 -13.70 -27.51 -6.24
C GLY A 258 -14.50 -27.62 -7.54
N LEU A 259 -15.51 -26.75 -7.71
CA LEU A 259 -15.99 -26.40 -9.06
C LEU A 259 -14.95 -25.46 -9.70
N TYR A 260 -13.98 -26.05 -10.39
CA TYR A 260 -12.95 -25.26 -11.08
C TYR A 260 -13.50 -24.67 -12.37
N SER A 261 -13.75 -23.36 -12.40
CA SER A 261 -13.81 -22.62 -13.66
C SER A 261 -12.38 -22.33 -14.11
N ILE A 262 -11.94 -22.97 -15.20
CA ILE A 262 -10.72 -22.59 -15.92
C ILE A 262 -11.16 -21.75 -17.11
N GLY A 263 -11.48 -20.49 -16.84
CA GLY A 263 -11.85 -19.52 -17.86
C GLY A 263 -11.35 -18.15 -17.46
N HIS A 264 -10.50 -17.56 -18.30
CA HIS A 264 -10.13 -16.16 -18.20
C HIS A 264 -11.39 -15.28 -18.31
N GLY A 265 -11.93 -14.84 -17.17
CA GLY A 265 -12.57 -13.52 -17.06
C GLY A 265 -14.10 -13.40 -16.85
N THR A 266 -14.89 -14.48 -16.80
CA THR A 266 -16.37 -14.34 -16.69
C THR A 266 -16.99 -15.19 -15.57
N ALA A 267 -17.99 -14.62 -14.89
CA ALA A 267 -18.80 -15.28 -13.88
C ALA A 267 -19.74 -16.32 -14.51
N VAL A 268 -20.07 -17.40 -13.79
CA VAL A 268 -20.93 -18.49 -14.29
C VAL A 268 -22.40 -18.04 -14.29
N PRO A 269 -23.09 -17.97 -15.45
CA PRO A 269 -24.49 -17.57 -15.50
C PRO A 269 -25.43 -18.73 -15.14
N PHE A 270 -26.51 -18.41 -14.44
CA PHE A 270 -27.67 -19.25 -14.15
C PHE A 270 -28.94 -18.42 -14.41
N GLU A 271 -29.74 -18.81 -15.40
CA GLU A 271 -31.01 -18.17 -15.72
C GLU A 271 -32.20 -19.10 -15.43
N GLY A 272 -33.27 -18.57 -14.81
CA GLY A 272 -34.50 -19.34 -14.57
C GLY A 272 -34.33 -20.59 -13.70
N SER A 273 -33.25 -20.65 -12.91
CA SER A 273 -32.78 -21.85 -12.22
C SER A 273 -33.30 -21.95 -10.79
N THR A 274 -33.50 -23.17 -10.30
CA THR A 274 -33.66 -23.48 -8.87
C THR A 274 -32.44 -24.23 -8.35
N ILE A 275 -31.66 -23.58 -7.49
CA ILE A 275 -30.34 -24.07 -7.04
C ILE A 275 -30.40 -24.35 -5.54
N THR A 276 -30.07 -25.56 -5.10
CA THR A 276 -29.82 -25.82 -3.66
C THR A 276 -28.32 -25.92 -3.41
N LEU A 277 -27.78 -25.04 -2.57
CA LEU A 277 -26.37 -25.01 -2.19
C LEU A 277 -26.18 -25.77 -0.87
N GLY A 278 -25.20 -26.67 -0.82
CA GLY A 278 -24.82 -27.40 0.39
C GLY A 278 -23.31 -27.51 0.56
N GLY A 279 -22.80 -27.26 1.76
CA GLY A 279 -21.36 -27.37 2.08
C GLY A 279 -20.55 -26.16 1.60
N HIS A 280 -19.31 -26.40 1.15
CA HIS A 280 -18.45 -25.36 0.57
C HIS A 280 -18.48 -25.46 -0.95
N VAL A 281 -18.77 -24.34 -1.63
CA VAL A 281 -18.83 -24.26 -3.10
C VAL A 281 -17.98 -23.07 -3.56
N ASP A 282 -17.01 -23.30 -4.43
CA ASP A 282 -16.12 -22.26 -4.93
C ASP A 282 -16.42 -21.92 -6.40
N PHE A 283 -16.61 -20.64 -6.69
CA PHE A 283 -16.77 -20.06 -8.03
C PHE A 283 -15.65 -19.04 -8.28
N PRO A 284 -14.42 -19.47 -8.65
CA PRO A 284 -13.24 -18.60 -8.69
C PRO A 284 -13.43 -17.28 -9.48
N SER A 285 -14.14 -17.34 -10.62
CA SER A 285 -14.43 -16.17 -11.47
C SER A 285 -15.72 -15.42 -11.11
N GLY A 286 -16.58 -16.01 -10.28
CA GLY A 286 -17.87 -15.47 -9.86
C GLY A 286 -19.09 -16.25 -10.34
N ILE A 287 -20.28 -15.81 -9.90
CA ILE A 287 -21.59 -16.37 -10.26
C ILE A 287 -22.56 -15.23 -10.65
N PHE A 288 -23.34 -15.45 -11.71
CA PHE A 288 -24.38 -14.54 -12.21
C PHE A 288 -25.75 -15.26 -12.14
N LEU A 289 -26.71 -14.71 -11.40
CA LEU A 289 -28.03 -15.29 -11.18
C LEU A 289 -29.11 -14.39 -11.79
N LEU A 290 -29.87 -14.89 -12.77
CA LEU A 290 -30.95 -14.17 -13.43
C LEU A 290 -32.26 -14.93 -13.27
N ASN A 291 -33.33 -14.28 -12.82
CA ASN A 291 -34.66 -14.90 -12.67
C ASN A 291 -34.63 -16.23 -11.89
N SER A 292 -33.71 -16.38 -10.94
CA SER A 292 -33.39 -17.66 -10.30
C SER A 292 -33.83 -17.70 -8.84
N THR A 293 -33.99 -18.91 -8.29
CA THR A 293 -34.24 -19.15 -6.87
C THR A 293 -33.11 -19.99 -6.30
N VAL A 294 -32.42 -19.50 -5.28
CA VAL A 294 -31.36 -20.22 -4.58
C VAL A 294 -31.83 -20.59 -3.18
N PHE A 295 -31.60 -21.84 -2.78
CA PHE A 295 -31.84 -22.40 -1.46
C PHE A 295 -30.50 -22.78 -0.84
N SER A 296 -30.04 -22.02 0.15
CA SER A 296 -28.88 -22.40 0.94
C SER A 296 -29.28 -23.33 2.08
N LEU A 297 -28.63 -24.48 2.16
CA LEU A 297 -28.70 -25.33 3.34
C LEU A 297 -27.88 -24.70 4.47
N ASN A 298 -28.31 -24.95 5.72
CA ASN A 298 -27.79 -24.26 6.89
C ASN A 298 -26.26 -24.47 7.03
N GLY A 299 -25.49 -23.38 6.93
CA GLY A 299 -24.02 -23.40 7.02
C GLY A 299 -23.29 -23.54 5.68
N SER A 300 -23.96 -23.35 4.54
CA SER A 300 -23.28 -23.35 3.24
C SER A 300 -22.41 -22.12 3.04
N MET A 301 -21.23 -22.31 2.47
CA MET A 301 -20.24 -21.27 2.18
C MET A 301 -20.01 -21.22 0.68
N VAL A 302 -20.23 -20.06 0.07
CA VAL A 302 -19.96 -19.82 -1.35
C VAL A 302 -18.82 -18.83 -1.48
N THR A 303 -17.76 -19.18 -2.19
CA THR A 303 -16.63 -18.28 -2.46
C THR A 303 -16.54 -17.90 -3.93
N GLY A 304 -15.96 -16.74 -4.22
CA GLY A 304 -15.64 -16.36 -5.59
C GLY A 304 -15.14 -14.93 -5.74
N ARG A 305 -15.00 -14.47 -6.98
CA ARG A 305 -14.63 -13.07 -7.26
C ARG A 305 -15.83 -12.13 -7.27
N VAL A 306 -16.84 -12.45 -8.08
CA VAL A 306 -18.05 -11.61 -8.30
C VAL A 306 -19.33 -12.38 -8.00
N LEU A 307 -20.27 -11.79 -7.26
CA LEU A 307 -21.66 -12.24 -7.17
C LEU A 307 -22.56 -11.20 -7.83
N ASP A 308 -23.24 -11.58 -8.90
CA ASP A 308 -24.20 -10.73 -9.58
C ASP A 308 -25.59 -11.39 -9.60
N THR A 309 -26.63 -10.67 -9.23
CA THR A 309 -28.00 -11.19 -9.14
C THR A 309 -29.01 -10.20 -9.70
N LEU A 310 -29.94 -10.68 -10.51
CA LEU A 310 -31.04 -9.89 -11.06
C LEU A 310 -32.36 -10.70 -10.98
N TYR A 311 -33.42 -10.10 -10.44
CA TYR A 311 -34.73 -10.74 -10.25
C TYR A 311 -34.65 -12.11 -9.55
N THR A 312 -33.77 -12.22 -8.56
CA THR A 312 -33.42 -13.49 -7.91
C THR A 312 -34.03 -13.59 -6.52
N THR A 313 -34.37 -14.80 -6.07
CA THR A 313 -34.75 -15.06 -4.68
C THR A 313 -33.66 -15.87 -4.00
N LEU A 314 -33.07 -15.35 -2.92
CA LEU A 314 -32.03 -16.03 -2.13
C LEU A 314 -32.63 -16.47 -0.79
N ARG A 315 -32.79 -17.78 -0.59
CA ARG A 315 -33.34 -18.40 0.62
C ARG A 315 -32.27 -19.13 1.41
N GLY A 316 -32.44 -19.20 2.72
CA GLY A 316 -31.60 -19.92 3.67
C GLY A 316 -30.38 -19.14 4.16
N HIS A 317 -29.69 -19.73 5.14
CA HIS A 317 -28.46 -19.15 5.70
C HIS A 317 -27.25 -19.56 4.85
N ALA A 318 -26.92 -18.73 3.86
CA ALA A 318 -25.66 -18.81 3.13
C ALA A 318 -24.66 -17.78 3.66
N TYR A 319 -23.40 -18.18 3.67
CA TYR A 319 -22.27 -17.29 3.82
C TYR A 319 -21.63 -17.05 2.44
N TRP A 320 -21.78 -15.83 1.92
CA TRP A 320 -21.26 -15.43 0.62
C TRP A 320 -19.94 -14.68 0.81
N ASN A 321 -18.85 -15.20 0.28
CA ASN A 321 -17.52 -14.60 0.36
C ASN A 321 -16.99 -14.25 -1.03
N PHE A 322 -17.27 -13.03 -1.46
CA PHE A 322 -16.89 -12.49 -2.77
C PHE A 322 -16.14 -11.17 -2.60
N SER A 323 -15.39 -10.79 -3.63
CA SER A 323 -14.72 -9.47 -3.66
C SER A 323 -15.70 -8.37 -4.09
N ASP A 324 -16.57 -8.66 -5.05
CA ASP A 324 -17.52 -7.69 -5.60
C ASP A 324 -18.95 -8.26 -5.63
N TYR A 325 -19.92 -7.44 -5.24
CA TYR A 325 -21.34 -7.80 -5.17
C TYR A 325 -22.20 -6.79 -5.95
N SER A 326 -22.99 -7.28 -6.88
CA SER A 326 -23.97 -6.53 -7.66
C SER A 326 -25.34 -7.19 -7.52
N ILE A 327 -26.24 -6.61 -6.74
CA ILE A 327 -27.50 -7.26 -6.35
C ILE A 327 -28.68 -6.38 -6.75
N TYR A 328 -29.46 -6.83 -7.73
CA TYR A 328 -30.58 -6.10 -8.32
C TYR A 328 -31.89 -6.87 -8.12
N ASP A 329 -32.95 -6.16 -7.72
CA ASP A 329 -34.32 -6.70 -7.62
C ASP A 329 -34.39 -8.06 -6.90
N THR A 330 -33.57 -8.24 -5.87
CA THR A 330 -33.39 -9.53 -5.20
C THR A 330 -34.22 -9.60 -3.92
N PHE A 331 -34.86 -10.74 -3.71
CA PHE A 331 -35.74 -10.99 -2.56
C PHE A 331 -35.08 -11.93 -1.55
N PHE A 332 -35.03 -11.50 -0.29
CA PHE A 332 -34.47 -12.22 0.85
C PHE A 332 -35.58 -12.59 1.85
N PRO A 333 -36.32 -13.70 1.65
CA PRO A 333 -37.47 -14.05 2.48
C PRO A 333 -37.12 -14.44 3.92
N ASP A 334 -35.91 -14.88 4.18
CA ASP A 334 -35.50 -15.41 5.49
C ASP A 334 -34.87 -14.35 6.39
N GLU A 335 -34.86 -14.62 7.71
CA GLU A 335 -34.48 -13.61 8.71
C GLU A 335 -33.01 -13.17 8.63
N GLN A 336 -32.07 -13.99 8.14
CA GLN A 336 -30.63 -13.63 8.12
C GLN A 336 -29.86 -14.16 6.90
N THR A 337 -29.25 -13.25 6.13
CA THR A 337 -28.27 -13.54 5.06
C THR A 337 -26.91 -12.92 5.42
N LEU A 338 -25.81 -13.67 5.26
CA LEU A 338 -24.46 -13.24 5.67
C LEU A 338 -23.55 -13.04 4.44
N TYR A 339 -22.92 -11.88 4.35
CA TYR A 339 -21.92 -11.52 3.34
C TYR A 339 -20.60 -11.21 4.01
N ASN A 340 -19.47 -11.66 3.48
CA ASN A 340 -18.14 -11.32 3.99
C ASN A 340 -17.21 -10.83 2.87
N ALA A 341 -16.63 -9.65 3.07
CA ALA A 341 -15.53 -9.12 2.28
C ALA A 341 -14.18 -9.39 2.99
N THR A 342 -13.45 -10.43 2.57
CA THR A 342 -12.20 -10.84 3.26
C THR A 342 -11.02 -9.87 3.12
N SER A 343 -11.02 -8.96 2.14
CA SER A 343 -9.91 -8.02 1.96
C SER A 343 -10.35 -6.60 1.68
N TYR A 344 -11.22 -6.35 0.69
CA TYR A 344 -11.78 -5.02 0.37
C TYR A 344 -12.98 -5.20 -0.57
N GLY A 345 -14.20 -5.17 -0.02
CA GLY A 345 -15.41 -5.47 -0.77
C GLY A 345 -16.11 -4.24 -1.33
N SER A 346 -16.74 -4.39 -2.50
CA SER A 346 -17.73 -3.45 -3.02
C SER A 346 -19.10 -4.13 -3.07
N ILE A 347 -20.15 -3.46 -2.62
CA ILE A 347 -21.52 -4.00 -2.65
C ILE A 347 -22.51 -2.95 -3.12
N HIS A 348 -23.25 -3.29 -4.18
CA HIS A 348 -24.29 -2.46 -4.74
C HIS A 348 -25.62 -3.24 -4.71
N LEU A 349 -26.56 -2.80 -3.87
CA LEU A 349 -27.94 -3.32 -3.81
C LEU A 349 -28.89 -2.29 -4.38
N THR A 350 -29.71 -2.70 -5.35
CA THR A 350 -30.76 -1.85 -5.91
C THR A 350 -32.10 -2.56 -5.91
N ALA A 351 -33.17 -1.84 -5.57
CA ALA A 351 -34.56 -2.31 -5.57
C ALA A 351 -34.81 -3.64 -4.84
N SER A 352 -33.96 -3.98 -3.86
CA SER A 352 -33.98 -5.28 -3.18
C SER A 352 -34.77 -5.19 -1.86
N ARG A 353 -35.31 -6.31 -1.37
CA ARG A 353 -36.14 -6.32 -0.14
C ARG A 353 -36.07 -7.64 0.62
N GLY A 354 -36.30 -7.60 1.94
CA GLY A 354 -36.36 -8.82 2.73
C GLY A 354 -35.99 -8.67 4.21
N GLY A 355 -35.40 -9.73 4.77
CA GLY A 355 -35.00 -9.85 6.17
C GLY A 355 -33.75 -9.05 6.58
N GLN A 356 -32.88 -9.65 7.41
CA GLN A 356 -31.66 -9.01 7.91
C GLN A 356 -30.44 -9.41 7.06
N LEU A 357 -29.67 -8.41 6.63
CA LEU A 357 -28.38 -8.59 5.95
C LEU A 357 -27.24 -8.31 6.94
N HIS A 358 -26.25 -9.20 7.01
CA HIS A 358 -25.04 -8.98 7.79
C HIS A 358 -23.83 -8.87 6.87
N LEU A 359 -23.10 -7.75 6.95
CA LEU A 359 -21.93 -7.46 6.16
C LEU A 359 -20.68 -7.51 7.04
N PHE A 360 -19.89 -8.58 6.90
CA PHE A 360 -18.62 -8.80 7.57
C PHE A 360 -17.46 -8.29 6.70
N GLY A 361 -16.38 -7.85 7.33
CA GLY A 361 -15.15 -7.44 6.64
C GLY A 361 -15.04 -5.94 6.38
N GLN A 362 -14.11 -5.56 5.50
CA GLN A 362 -13.81 -4.16 5.15
C GLN A 362 -14.47 -3.78 3.82
N TRP A 363 -15.40 -2.83 3.86
CA TRP A 363 -16.15 -2.36 2.69
C TRP A 363 -15.69 -0.96 2.27
N ILE A 364 -15.34 -0.78 1.00
CA ILE A 364 -14.86 0.51 0.44
C ILE A 364 -15.99 1.26 -0.28
N SER A 365 -16.90 0.55 -0.95
CA SER A 365 -18.03 1.12 -1.68
C SER A 365 -19.30 0.36 -1.37
N MET A 366 -20.34 1.10 -0.97
CA MET A 366 -21.63 0.55 -0.54
C MET A 366 -22.76 1.47 -1.02
N GLU A 367 -23.69 0.92 -1.79
CA GLU A 367 -24.91 1.60 -2.23
C GLU A 367 -26.09 0.67 -2.00
N PHE A 368 -27.12 1.11 -1.25
CA PHE A 368 -28.28 0.29 -0.92
C PHE A 368 -29.60 1.02 -1.18
N ASP A 369 -30.34 0.59 -2.19
CA ASP A 369 -31.80 0.67 -2.19
C ASP A 369 -32.36 -0.67 -1.71
N TYR A 370 -32.40 -0.84 -0.38
CA TYR A 370 -32.86 -2.04 0.29
C TYR A 370 -34.00 -1.75 1.26
N ARG A 371 -35.04 -2.59 1.27
CA ARG A 371 -36.11 -2.53 2.27
C ARG A 371 -36.00 -3.70 3.24
N GLY A 372 -35.37 -3.46 4.40
CA GLY A 372 -35.13 -4.46 5.46
C GLY A 372 -34.17 -3.95 6.53
N GLN A 373 -33.48 -4.88 7.22
CA GLN A 373 -32.47 -4.55 8.24
C GLN A 373 -31.05 -4.83 7.72
N ILE A 374 -30.10 -3.91 7.94
CA ILE A 374 -28.68 -4.09 7.56
C ILE A 374 -27.79 -3.93 8.80
N ASN A 375 -26.91 -4.90 9.04
CA ASN A 375 -25.89 -4.84 10.09
C ASN A 375 -24.49 -4.91 9.47
N VAL A 376 -23.68 -3.87 9.69
CA VAL A 376 -22.32 -3.74 9.13
C VAL A 376 -21.30 -3.77 10.26
N ASP A 377 -20.32 -4.67 10.18
CA ASP A 377 -19.28 -4.78 11.21
C ASP A 377 -18.25 -3.64 11.14
N GLU A 378 -17.65 -3.42 9.97
CA GLU A 378 -16.64 -2.39 9.77
C GLU A 378 -16.84 -1.70 8.41
N TYR A 379 -16.94 -0.36 8.42
CA TYR A 379 -17.01 0.45 7.21
C TYR A 379 -15.82 1.41 7.14
N GLU A 380 -15.10 1.43 6.02
CA GLU A 380 -13.98 2.35 5.80
C GLU A 380 -14.43 3.55 4.96
N TYR A 381 -14.44 4.74 5.57
CA TYR A 381 -14.82 5.97 4.88
C TYR A 381 -13.60 6.67 4.26
N THR A 382 -13.56 6.75 2.93
CA THR A 382 -12.57 7.52 2.17
C THR A 382 -13.24 8.68 1.43
N SER A 383 -12.88 9.94 1.72
CA SER A 383 -13.54 11.08 1.04
C SER A 383 -13.26 11.06 -0.46
N GLY A 384 -14.32 11.01 -1.27
CA GLY A 384 -14.24 11.08 -2.73
C GLY A 384 -15.04 10.00 -3.45
N LEU A 385 -15.36 8.87 -2.82
CA LEU A 385 -15.94 7.71 -3.52
C LEU A 385 -17.02 6.88 -2.77
N GLY A 386 -17.64 7.40 -1.71
CA GLY A 386 -18.73 6.65 -1.08
C GLY A 386 -19.49 7.44 -0.03
N ILE A 387 -20.63 8.02 -0.40
CA ILE A 387 -21.70 8.26 0.56
C ILE A 387 -22.50 6.97 0.57
N LEU A 388 -22.69 6.35 1.75
CA LEU A 388 -23.57 5.20 1.87
C LEU A 388 -25.01 5.68 1.64
N MET A 389 -25.60 5.39 0.50
CA MET A 389 -27.00 5.74 0.24
C MET A 389 -27.90 4.60 0.69
N LEU A 390 -28.88 4.90 1.54
CA LEU A 390 -29.88 3.98 2.06
C LEU A 390 -31.29 4.49 1.73
N SER A 391 -32.21 3.58 1.42
CA SER A 391 -33.64 3.91 1.35
C SER A 391 -34.15 4.42 2.71
N GLN A 392 -35.12 5.34 2.73
CA GLN A 392 -35.65 5.96 3.97
C GLN A 392 -36.27 4.95 4.96
N ASP A 393 -36.70 3.79 4.46
CA ASP A 393 -37.31 2.72 5.25
C ASP A 393 -36.31 1.64 5.69
N THR A 394 -35.03 1.76 5.30
CA THR A 394 -33.97 0.81 5.70
C THR A 394 -33.61 1.02 7.15
N GLU A 395 -33.69 -0.01 8.00
CA GLU A 395 -33.15 0.05 9.35
C GLU A 395 -31.71 -0.46 9.35
N TYR A 396 -30.77 0.26 10.00
CA TYR A 396 -29.37 -0.16 9.98
C TYR A 396 -28.60 0.03 11.29
N THR A 397 -27.58 -0.81 11.49
CA THR A 397 -26.56 -0.68 12.53
C THR A 397 -25.18 -0.79 11.91
N ILE A 398 -24.26 0.09 12.29
CA ILE A 398 -22.84 -0.03 11.96
C ILE A 398 -22.08 -0.16 13.27
N ARG A 399 -21.30 -1.23 13.43
CA ARG A 399 -20.54 -1.46 14.66
C ARG A 399 -19.31 -0.54 14.73
N LYS A 400 -18.57 -0.40 13.63
CA LYS A 400 -17.34 0.40 13.59
C LYS A 400 -17.14 1.15 12.27
N ILE A 401 -16.75 2.42 12.34
CA ILE A 401 -16.33 3.21 11.17
C ILE A 401 -14.85 3.57 11.27
N LYS A 402 -14.07 3.24 10.24
CA LYS A 402 -12.68 3.66 10.10
C LYS A 402 -12.58 4.90 9.24
N PHE A 403 -11.99 5.95 9.78
CA PHE A 403 -11.67 7.17 9.03
C PHE A 403 -10.19 7.21 8.67
N ARG A 404 -9.90 7.48 7.39
CA ARG A 404 -8.56 7.93 7.01
C ARG A 404 -8.51 9.46 7.05
N LEU A 405 -7.60 10.01 7.86
CA LEU A 405 -7.48 11.44 8.16
C LEU A 405 -7.09 12.35 6.99
N TRP A 406 -6.36 11.84 5.99
CA TRP A 406 -5.93 12.56 4.79
C TRP A 406 -7.02 13.37 4.06
N ASN A 407 -8.29 13.06 4.30
CA ASN A 407 -9.39 13.43 3.42
C ASN A 407 -10.53 14.23 4.12
N LEU A 408 -10.37 14.54 5.40
CA LEU A 408 -11.40 15.21 6.22
C LEU A 408 -11.03 16.65 6.59
N SER A 409 -10.31 17.30 5.68
CA SER A 409 -9.78 18.66 5.75
C SER A 409 -10.84 19.78 5.75
N GLU A 410 -12.11 19.57 6.13
CA GLU A 410 -13.10 20.65 6.32
C GLU A 410 -13.87 20.52 7.65
N GLU A 411 -14.09 21.64 8.36
CA GLU A 411 -14.90 21.73 9.60
C GLU A 411 -16.41 21.45 9.38
N LYS A 412 -16.81 21.25 8.12
CA LYS A 412 -18.21 21.06 7.74
C LYS A 412 -18.69 19.68 8.16
N LYS A 413 -19.89 19.64 8.73
CA LYS A 413 -20.67 18.41 8.93
C LYS A 413 -20.79 17.68 7.59
N ARG A 414 -20.14 16.53 7.44
CA ARG A 414 -20.17 15.72 6.22
C ARG A 414 -21.17 14.59 6.37
N ARG A 415 -21.95 14.37 5.32
CA ARG A 415 -22.83 13.21 5.23
C ARG A 415 -21.97 11.97 4.98
N VAL A 416 -22.01 11.03 5.93
CA VAL A 416 -21.34 9.72 5.83
C VAL A 416 -22.32 8.69 5.27
N ILE A 417 -23.58 8.80 5.69
CA ILE A 417 -24.70 7.96 5.26
C ILE A 417 -25.85 8.87 4.89
N ASP A 418 -26.49 8.63 3.75
CA ASP A 418 -27.70 9.29 3.28
C ASP A 418 -28.91 8.36 3.48
N GLY A 419 -29.94 8.83 4.18
CA GLY A 419 -31.14 8.04 4.44
C GLY A 419 -31.00 6.92 5.49
N GLY A 420 -32.00 6.05 5.52
CA GLY A 420 -32.15 4.97 6.52
C GLY A 420 -32.47 5.44 7.95
N ARG A 421 -32.84 4.49 8.81
CA ARG A 421 -33.12 4.67 10.25
C ARG A 421 -32.07 3.94 11.07
N ILE A 422 -31.19 4.69 11.69
CA ILE A 422 -30.10 4.15 12.52
C ILE A 422 -30.65 3.60 13.85
N LYS A 423 -30.25 2.37 14.23
CA LYS A 423 -30.63 1.72 15.50
C LYS A 423 -29.59 1.82 16.62
N GLY A 424 -28.41 2.40 16.34
CA GLY A 424 -27.36 2.61 17.33
C GLY A 424 -26.20 3.42 16.75
N LEU A 425 -25.52 4.21 17.59
CA LEU A 425 -24.35 4.98 17.17
C LEU A 425 -23.13 4.06 16.97
N PRO A 426 -22.36 4.21 15.88
CA PRO A 426 -21.18 3.39 15.63
C PRO A 426 -20.03 3.72 16.58
N GLN A 427 -19.20 2.73 16.88
CA GLN A 427 -17.84 3.00 17.35
C GLN A 427 -17.00 3.55 16.20
N TYR A 428 -15.93 4.28 16.49
CA TYR A 428 -15.05 4.81 15.45
C TYR A 428 -13.59 4.57 15.76
N GLU A 429 -12.80 4.43 14.70
CA GLU A 429 -11.35 4.38 14.73
C GLU A 429 -10.82 5.40 13.72
N ILE A 430 -9.86 6.20 14.14
CA ILE A 430 -9.19 7.18 13.31
C ILE A 430 -7.80 6.63 13.00
N SER A 431 -7.43 6.53 11.73
CA SER A 431 -6.10 6.06 11.33
C SER A 431 -5.00 6.97 11.93
N PRO A 432 -3.84 6.45 12.37
CA PRO A 432 -3.00 7.07 13.41
C PRO A 432 -2.29 8.40 13.07
N ASN A 433 -2.40 8.92 11.86
CA ASN A 433 -1.40 9.90 11.39
C ASN A 433 -1.47 11.30 12.04
N CYS A 434 -2.59 11.71 12.68
CA CYS A 434 -2.66 12.98 13.45
C CYS A 434 -2.99 12.81 14.95
N LEU A 435 -3.36 11.60 15.41
CA LEU A 435 -3.79 11.36 16.80
C LEU A 435 -2.68 11.62 17.83
N ASP A 436 -1.42 11.41 17.45
CA ASP A 436 -0.27 11.65 18.33
C ASP A 436 0.04 13.15 18.51
N TYR A 437 -0.52 14.02 17.67
CA TYR A 437 -0.14 15.44 17.60
C TYR A 437 -1.29 16.43 17.84
N ALA A 438 -2.54 15.93 17.89
CA ALA A 438 -3.71 16.72 18.22
C ALA A 438 -4.75 15.84 18.95
N ASN A 439 -5.38 16.39 20.00
CA ASN A 439 -6.60 15.82 20.55
C ASN A 439 -7.75 16.07 19.56
N GLU A 440 -7.77 15.29 18.48
CA GLU A 440 -8.82 15.31 17.48
C GLU A 440 -9.94 14.35 17.90
N THR A 441 -11.18 14.80 17.82
CA THR A 441 -12.35 13.96 18.07
C THR A 441 -13.32 14.08 16.90
N VAL A 442 -13.90 12.96 16.47
CA VAL A 442 -14.99 12.94 15.48
C VAL A 442 -16.31 12.86 16.25
N VAL A 443 -17.18 13.84 16.03
CA VAL A 443 -18.52 13.85 16.61
C VAL A 443 -19.52 13.36 15.56
N PHE A 444 -20.31 12.35 15.94
CA PHE A 444 -21.39 11.85 15.11
C PHE A 444 -22.71 12.51 15.49
N THR A 445 -23.42 12.97 14.47
CA THR A 445 -24.82 13.41 14.60
C THR A 445 -25.65 12.64 13.59
N HIS A 446 -26.91 12.37 13.90
CA HIS A 446 -27.83 11.71 12.99
C HIS A 446 -29.17 12.44 12.99
N ASP A 447 -29.86 12.40 11.87
CA ASP A 447 -31.23 12.90 11.72
C ASP A 447 -31.99 12.02 10.71
N THR A 448 -33.20 12.45 10.31
CA THR A 448 -34.06 11.72 9.35
C THR A 448 -33.46 11.60 7.96
N THR A 449 -32.40 12.34 7.66
CA THR A 449 -31.72 12.36 6.36
C THR A 449 -30.39 11.60 6.37
N GLY A 450 -29.95 11.07 7.52
CA GLY A 450 -28.83 10.13 7.59
C GLY A 450 -27.86 10.36 8.74
N LEU A 451 -26.66 9.77 8.62
CA LEU A 451 -25.57 9.89 9.59
C LEU A 451 -24.53 10.88 9.09
N TYR A 452 -24.12 11.76 9.99
CA TYR A 452 -23.17 12.82 9.73
C TYR A 452 -21.99 12.73 10.68
N ALA A 453 -20.80 13.01 10.16
CA ALA A 453 -19.59 13.15 10.94
C ALA A 453 -19.09 14.60 10.86
N GLN A 454 -18.65 15.13 11.99
CA GLN A 454 -17.99 16.41 12.08
C GLN A 454 -16.64 16.24 12.78
N TYR A 455 -15.62 16.84 12.18
CA TYR A 455 -14.28 16.91 12.76
C TYR A 455 -14.23 18.04 13.78
N VAL A 456 -13.71 17.74 14.97
CA VAL A 456 -13.52 18.73 16.01
C VAL A 456 -12.07 18.70 16.48
N SER A 457 -11.35 19.80 16.21
CA SER A 457 -9.94 19.98 16.59
C SER A 457 -9.82 20.82 17.86
N VAL A 458 -9.02 20.36 18.82
CA VAL A 458 -8.60 21.18 19.97
C VAL A 458 -7.36 21.98 19.58
N PRO A 459 -7.29 23.30 19.80
CA PRO A 459 -6.10 24.07 19.49
C PRO A 459 -4.95 23.69 20.42
N PHE A 460 -3.81 23.27 19.84
CA PHE A 460 -2.57 22.97 20.58
C PHE A 460 -1.55 24.10 20.36
N PHE A 461 -1.17 24.78 21.45
CA PHE A 461 -0.14 25.82 21.43
C PHE A 461 1.11 25.30 22.13
N ARG A 462 2.26 25.45 21.47
CA ARG A 462 3.55 25.02 21.99
C ARG A 462 4.00 25.92 23.14
N ARG A 463 3.85 27.24 22.97
CA ARG A 463 4.29 28.25 23.94
C ARG A 463 3.46 29.53 23.80
N GLY A 464 3.28 30.22 24.92
CA GLY A 464 2.83 31.60 24.95
C GLY A 464 3.82 32.50 25.67
N TYR A 465 3.88 33.78 25.31
CA TYR A 465 4.70 34.78 26.01
C TYR A 465 4.23 36.21 25.73
N VAL A 466 4.64 37.15 26.58
CA VAL A 466 4.31 38.58 26.42
C VAL A 466 5.57 39.36 26.06
N ILE A 467 5.54 40.13 24.97
CA ILE A 467 6.60 41.07 24.58
C ILE A 467 5.99 42.24 23.81
N ASP A 468 6.60 43.42 23.86
CA ASP A 468 6.17 44.61 23.11
C ASP A 468 4.68 44.98 23.28
N GLY A 469 4.13 44.74 24.48
CA GLY A 469 2.71 45.02 24.81
C GLY A 469 1.70 44.07 24.16
N ARG A 470 2.15 42.89 23.70
CA ARG A 470 1.32 41.85 23.08
C ARG A 470 1.58 40.50 23.71
N LEU A 471 0.52 39.70 23.84
CA LEU A 471 0.60 38.29 24.17
C LEU A 471 0.66 37.49 22.87
N HIS A 472 1.73 36.73 22.70
CA HIS A 472 2.00 35.84 21.59
C HIS A 472 1.68 34.40 21.99
N LEU A 473 1.04 33.66 21.09
CA LEU A 473 0.84 32.21 21.17
C LEU A 473 1.38 31.58 19.90
N SER A 474 2.39 30.73 20.03
CA SER A 474 2.96 29.98 18.92
C SER A 474 2.50 28.51 18.93
N ARG A 475 2.13 28.03 17.75
CA ARG A 475 1.84 26.63 17.46
C ARG A 475 3.16 25.85 17.31
N GLU A 476 3.10 24.53 17.41
CA GLU A 476 4.25 23.67 17.14
C GLU A 476 4.54 23.55 15.64
N ASP A 477 5.78 23.87 15.24
CA ASP A 477 6.23 23.93 13.83
C ASP A 477 6.40 22.55 13.16
N ASN A 478 6.25 21.45 13.92
CA ASN A 478 6.50 20.08 13.47
C ASN A 478 5.23 19.26 13.26
N LEU A 479 4.09 19.92 13.02
CA LEU A 479 2.90 19.19 12.59
C LEU A 479 3.03 18.83 11.12
N PRO A 480 2.67 17.60 10.70
CA PRO A 480 2.42 17.34 9.28
C PRO A 480 1.48 18.42 8.75
N TYR A 481 1.78 19.00 7.58
CA TYR A 481 0.97 20.06 6.95
C TYR A 481 -0.53 19.71 6.90
N GLU A 482 -0.83 18.40 6.88
CA GLU A 482 -2.16 17.78 6.86
C GLU A 482 -2.92 17.89 8.20
N CYS A 483 -2.23 17.98 9.33
CA CYS A 483 -2.81 18.18 10.67
C CYS A 483 -2.85 19.67 11.07
N SER A 484 -2.29 20.56 10.23
CA SER A 484 -2.26 22.01 10.48
C SER A 484 -3.33 22.77 9.71
N LYS A 485 -4.53 22.88 10.28
CA LYS A 485 -5.49 23.91 9.82
C LYS A 485 -5.27 25.25 10.49
N ASN A 486 -5.40 26.31 9.70
CA ASN A 486 -5.48 27.68 10.17
C ASN A 486 -6.80 27.88 10.92
N ASN A 487 -6.73 27.94 12.26
CA ASN A 487 -7.88 28.26 13.09
C ASN A 487 -8.16 29.77 12.95
N ILE A 488 -9.29 30.13 12.36
CA ILE A 488 -9.58 31.52 11.95
C ILE A 488 -10.16 32.35 13.12
N HIS A 489 -10.78 31.71 14.11
CA HIS A 489 -11.45 32.39 15.23
C HIS A 489 -11.10 31.77 16.59
N LEU A 490 -10.03 32.29 17.20
CA LEU A 490 -9.59 31.90 18.53
C LEU A 490 -9.79 33.04 19.53
N SER A 491 -10.05 32.69 20.79
CA SER A 491 -10.09 33.65 21.91
C SER A 491 -9.37 33.13 23.12
N ILE A 492 -8.78 34.04 23.90
CA ILE A 492 -8.27 33.78 25.23
C ILE A 492 -9.35 34.15 26.25
N ILE A 493 -9.58 33.26 27.20
CA ILE A 493 -10.34 33.46 28.42
C ILE A 493 -9.33 33.42 29.58
N ASP A 494 -9.24 34.53 30.28
CA ASP A 494 -8.33 34.74 31.40
C ASP A 494 -9.12 35.36 32.56
N GLY A 495 -9.55 34.51 33.50
CA GLY A 495 -10.59 34.88 34.47
C GLY A 495 -11.88 35.32 33.77
N ASP A 496 -12.37 36.51 34.09
CA ASP A 496 -13.58 37.11 33.50
C ASP A 496 -13.32 37.83 32.16
N GLN A 497 -12.06 37.93 31.72
CA GLN A 497 -11.70 38.68 30.53
C GLN A 497 -11.58 37.77 29.30
N LYS A 498 -12.33 38.11 28.25
CA LYS A 498 -12.29 37.45 26.95
C LYS A 498 -11.61 38.35 25.92
N ARG A 499 -10.55 37.85 25.28
CA ARG A 499 -9.77 38.57 24.26
C ARG A 499 -9.71 37.77 22.96
N SER A 500 -10.01 38.38 21.83
CA SER A 500 -9.84 37.72 20.53
C SER A 500 -8.36 37.65 20.14
N LEU A 501 -7.97 36.53 19.52
CA LEU A 501 -6.64 36.32 18.97
C LEU A 501 -6.64 36.63 17.47
N THR A 502 -5.65 37.38 17.03
CA THR A 502 -5.41 37.70 15.62
C THR A 502 -4.22 36.89 15.12
N GLN A 503 -4.37 36.20 14.00
CA GLN A 503 -3.25 35.50 13.37
C GLN A 503 -2.28 36.53 12.77
N MET A 504 -1.00 36.41 13.10
CA MET A 504 0.06 37.31 12.61
C MET A 504 0.89 36.68 11.49
N THR A 505 1.20 35.40 11.62
CA THR A 505 1.91 34.57 10.62
C THR A 505 1.41 33.12 10.73
N ASP A 506 1.80 32.22 9.83
CA ASP A 506 1.43 30.80 9.91
C ASP A 506 1.84 30.24 11.27
N GLY A 507 0.86 29.81 12.07
CA GLY A 507 1.07 29.24 13.40
C GLY A 507 1.30 30.23 14.55
N THR A 508 1.33 31.55 14.34
CA THR A 508 1.48 32.54 15.44
C THR A 508 0.26 33.44 15.58
N TYR A 509 -0.29 33.49 16.79
CA TYR A 509 -1.45 34.29 17.17
C TYR A 509 -1.07 35.34 18.19
N VAL A 510 -1.68 36.53 18.11
CA VAL A 510 -1.40 37.65 19.01
C VAL A 510 -2.67 38.29 19.53
N THR A 511 -2.61 38.83 20.75
CA THR A 511 -3.62 39.74 21.28
C THR A 511 -2.95 40.83 22.13
N THR A 512 -3.68 41.89 22.46
CA THR A 512 -3.17 42.98 23.31
C THR A 512 -2.92 42.47 24.72
N SER A 513 -1.78 42.83 25.30
CA SER A 513 -1.48 42.45 26.68
C SER A 513 -2.39 43.20 27.67
N LEU A 514 -2.68 42.57 28.81
CA LEU A 514 -3.38 43.23 29.93
C LEU A 514 -2.45 44.19 30.68
N PRO A 515 -2.97 45.13 31.48
CA PRO A 515 -2.15 46.08 32.24
C PRO A 515 -1.17 45.43 33.23
N ASP A 516 -1.47 44.22 33.69
CA ASP A 516 -0.65 43.40 34.57
C ASP A 516 0.23 42.38 33.82
N GLU A 517 0.14 42.33 32.49
CA GLU A 517 0.97 41.49 31.62
C GLU A 517 2.16 42.28 31.06
N ASP A 518 3.36 41.84 31.41
CA ASP A 518 4.65 42.37 30.96
C ASP A 518 5.60 41.26 30.48
N GLY A 519 6.81 41.67 30.08
CA GLY A 519 7.85 40.75 29.60
C GLY A 519 8.31 39.68 30.61
N CYS A 520 7.99 39.80 31.89
CA CYS A 520 8.32 38.81 32.91
C CYS A 520 7.12 37.96 33.36
N THR A 521 5.97 38.16 32.73
CA THR A 521 4.71 37.52 33.13
C THR A 521 4.74 36.02 32.91
N ARG A 522 4.25 35.30 33.92
CA ARG A 522 4.04 33.85 33.90
C ARG A 522 2.65 33.53 34.40
N LYS A 523 1.84 32.84 33.57
CA LYS A 523 0.50 32.37 33.95
C LYS A 523 -0.03 31.32 33.00
N SER A 524 -1.19 30.75 33.30
CA SER A 524 -1.93 29.89 32.38
C SER A 524 -3.19 30.59 31.90
N VAL A 525 -3.53 30.46 30.62
CA VAL A 525 -4.74 31.04 30.03
C VAL A 525 -5.54 29.97 29.31
N THR A 526 -6.86 30.12 29.26
CA THR A 526 -7.72 29.18 28.52
C THR A 526 -7.92 29.72 27.11
N VAL A 527 -7.54 28.98 26.08
CA VAL A 527 -7.79 29.33 24.69
C VAL A 527 -8.98 28.54 24.17
N SER A 528 -9.99 29.24 23.69
CA SER A 528 -11.25 28.68 23.21
C SER A 528 -11.45 28.93 21.72
N PHE A 529 -11.94 27.92 21.02
CA PHE A 529 -12.52 28.07 19.68
C PHE A 529 -13.89 28.74 19.79
N ILE A 530 -14.08 29.76 18.97
CA ILE A 530 -15.38 30.42 18.83
C ILE A 530 -15.90 30.15 17.42
N ASP A 531 -17.14 29.67 17.31
CA ASP A 531 -17.79 29.58 16.01
C ASP A 531 -18.18 30.96 15.43
N ALA A 532 -18.68 30.96 14.19
CA ALA A 532 -19.09 32.17 13.48
C ALA A 532 -20.19 32.96 14.22
N ASP A 533 -20.94 32.31 15.12
CA ASP A 533 -22.04 32.88 15.89
C ASP A 533 -21.60 33.36 17.29
N GLY A 534 -20.32 33.21 17.66
CA GLY A 534 -19.77 33.69 18.92
C GLY A 534 -19.78 32.68 20.08
N HIS A 535 -20.23 31.43 19.84
CA HIS A 535 -20.31 30.40 20.87
C HIS A 535 -18.99 29.64 21.04
N GLN A 536 -18.66 29.36 22.30
CA GLN A 536 -17.48 28.57 22.68
C GLN A 536 -17.76 27.09 22.42
N GLN A 537 -16.94 26.45 21.59
CA GLN A 537 -17.09 25.02 21.30
C GLN A 537 -16.16 24.16 22.16
N LEU A 538 -14.86 24.47 22.16
CA LEU A 538 -13.83 23.73 22.88
C LEU A 538 -12.76 24.67 23.41
N SER A 539 -12.08 24.23 24.48
CA SER A 539 -11.09 25.00 25.20
C SER A 539 -9.86 24.18 25.57
N ALA A 540 -8.69 24.80 25.51
CA ALA A 540 -7.42 24.23 25.96
C ALA A 540 -6.70 25.22 26.88
N VAL A 541 -5.89 24.72 27.82
CA VAL A 541 -5.06 25.58 28.67
C VAL A 541 -3.70 25.78 28.00
N ALA A 542 -3.35 27.03 27.70
CA ALA A 542 -2.04 27.42 27.19
C ALA A 542 -1.21 28.05 28.32
N GLN A 543 0.08 27.71 28.39
CA GLN A 543 1.03 28.30 29.32
C GLN A 543 1.67 29.56 28.73
N ILE A 544 1.60 30.67 29.45
CA ILE A 544 2.30 31.92 29.17
C ILE A 544 3.58 31.93 30.00
N LEU A 545 4.72 31.93 29.31
CA LEU A 545 6.07 31.96 29.86
C LEU A 545 6.62 33.40 29.84
N PRO A 546 7.61 33.73 30.70
CA PRO A 546 8.25 35.04 30.72
C PRO A 546 8.87 35.37 29.35
N GLY A 547 8.31 36.34 28.63
CA GLY A 547 8.72 36.65 27.27
C GLY A 547 10.17 37.10 27.14
N LEU A 548 10.67 37.92 28.07
CA LEU A 548 12.07 38.34 28.07
C LEU A 548 13.04 37.17 28.25
N VAL A 549 12.62 36.07 28.90
CA VAL A 549 13.42 34.84 29.04
C VAL A 549 13.32 34.00 27.76
N VAL A 550 12.10 33.80 27.24
CA VAL A 550 11.85 33.02 26.03
C VAL A 550 12.54 33.65 24.82
N THR A 551 12.48 34.97 24.66
CA THR A 551 13.09 35.69 23.54
C THR A 551 14.52 36.12 23.82
N ASP A 552 15.15 35.69 24.93
CA ASP A 552 16.52 36.05 25.22
C ASP A 552 17.46 35.43 24.18
N ARG A 553 17.88 36.28 23.24
CA ARG A 553 18.75 35.92 22.12
C ARG A 553 20.14 36.44 22.43
N ARG A 554 20.97 35.59 23.02
CA ARG A 554 22.37 35.92 23.29
C ARG A 554 23.30 35.00 22.55
N SER A 555 24.30 35.58 21.90
CA SER A 555 25.31 34.80 21.21
C SER A 555 26.32 34.25 22.20
N LEU A 556 26.13 33.00 22.60
CA LEU A 556 27.10 32.27 23.41
C LEU A 556 28.40 31.97 22.64
N TRP A 557 28.34 32.04 21.32
CA TRP A 557 29.38 31.59 20.41
C TRP A 557 30.31 32.71 19.92
N GLN A 558 29.90 33.97 20.10
CA GLN A 558 30.56 35.13 19.50
C GLN A 558 31.13 36.12 20.53
N ASN A 559 31.08 35.80 21.83
CA ASN A 559 31.75 36.60 22.86
C ASN A 559 33.21 36.18 23.01
N PHE A 560 34.03 36.76 22.13
CA PHE A 560 35.48 36.62 22.06
C PHE A 560 36.17 37.33 23.24
N ASN A 561 36.37 36.60 24.34
CA ASN A 561 37.42 36.88 25.30
C ASN A 561 37.97 35.61 25.98
N ASP A 562 37.46 34.42 25.64
CA ASP A 562 37.87 33.16 26.25
C ASP A 562 38.40 32.18 25.20
N THR A 563 39.50 31.51 25.54
CA THR A 563 40.19 30.51 24.70
C THR A 563 39.54 29.12 24.78
N SER A 564 38.55 28.95 25.67
CA SER A 564 37.99 27.65 26.06
C SER A 564 36.74 27.22 25.28
N SER A 565 36.02 28.12 24.62
CA SER A 565 34.85 27.74 23.82
C SER A 565 35.24 27.37 22.38
N PHE A 566 34.96 26.16 21.94
CA PHE A 566 35.16 25.76 20.54
C PHE A 566 34.21 24.65 20.07
N ILE A 567 34.09 24.51 18.76
CA ILE A 567 33.31 23.47 18.10
C ILE A 567 34.22 22.70 17.14
N SER A 568 34.17 21.38 17.20
CA SER A 568 34.99 20.53 16.33
C SER A 568 34.27 19.28 15.92
N ILE A 569 34.59 18.80 14.73
CA ILE A 569 34.12 17.52 14.25
C ILE A 569 35.10 16.41 14.68
N VAL A 570 34.57 15.33 15.24
CA VAL A 570 35.36 14.19 15.73
C VAL A 570 34.98 12.95 14.92
N THR A 571 35.96 12.32 14.27
CA THR A 571 35.76 11.05 13.58
C THR A 571 35.57 9.91 14.57
N GLY A 572 34.46 9.20 14.47
CA GLY A 572 34.10 8.04 15.27
C GLY A 572 34.35 6.72 14.54
N GLU A 573 34.16 5.60 15.24
CA GLU A 573 34.30 4.25 14.68
C GLU A 573 33.25 4.00 13.58
N GLY A 574 33.65 3.30 12.51
CA GLY A 574 32.76 2.89 11.42
C GLY A 574 32.38 4.01 10.43
N GLY A 575 33.18 5.07 10.31
CA GLY A 575 32.94 6.18 9.37
C GLY A 575 31.82 7.14 9.81
N ARG A 576 31.41 7.04 11.07
CA ARG A 576 30.48 7.95 11.72
C ARG A 576 31.22 9.18 12.24
N VAL A 577 30.55 10.32 12.25
CA VAL A 577 31.17 11.59 12.62
C VAL A 577 30.34 12.28 13.69
N ASN A 578 30.95 12.48 14.86
CA ASN A 578 30.36 13.15 16.02
C ASN A 578 30.75 14.64 16.02
N MET A 579 30.00 15.45 16.76
CA MET A 579 30.34 16.86 16.98
C MET A 579 30.68 17.09 18.45
N SER A 580 31.86 17.64 18.72
CA SER A 580 32.27 18.10 20.05
C SER A 580 32.01 19.59 20.18
N LEU A 581 31.38 19.96 21.29
CA LEU A 581 31.06 21.33 21.66
C LEU A 581 31.66 21.58 23.04
N GLU A 582 32.49 22.61 23.17
CA GLU A 582 33.07 23.05 24.44
C GLU A 582 32.71 24.52 24.70
N TRP A 583 32.46 24.87 25.97
CA TRP A 583 32.10 26.22 26.37
C TRP A 583 32.65 26.58 27.75
N SER A 584 32.86 27.88 27.95
CA SER A 584 33.20 28.44 29.26
C SER A 584 31.97 28.65 30.13
N LYS A 585 31.96 28.06 31.34
CA LYS A 585 30.93 28.31 32.36
C LYS A 585 30.82 29.80 32.69
N GLU A 586 31.95 30.47 32.87
CA GLU A 586 32.00 31.90 33.22
C GLU A 586 31.36 32.77 32.13
N SER A 587 31.55 32.41 30.86
CA SER A 587 30.93 33.14 29.74
C SER A 587 29.41 32.99 29.70
N VAL A 588 28.86 31.84 30.10
CA VAL A 588 27.41 31.67 30.21
C VAL A 588 26.86 32.34 31.47
N GLU A 589 27.56 32.30 32.60
CA GLU A 589 27.11 32.95 33.85
C GLU A 589 27.15 34.49 33.77
N LYS A 590 28.11 35.07 33.02
CA LYS A 590 28.19 36.52 32.74
C LYS A 590 26.97 37.08 32.02
N VAL A 591 26.15 36.22 31.41
CA VAL A 591 24.85 36.61 30.82
C VAL A 591 23.92 37.20 31.89
N GLY A 592 24.02 36.76 33.14
CA GLY A 592 23.20 37.25 34.24
C GLY A 592 21.76 36.73 34.21
N SER A 593 21.00 37.02 35.26
CA SER A 593 19.62 36.58 35.40
C SER A 593 18.64 37.45 34.60
N VAL A 594 17.63 36.85 33.99
CA VAL A 594 16.53 37.54 33.28
C VAL A 594 15.21 37.22 34.00
N CYS A 595 14.44 38.25 34.41
CA CYS A 595 13.21 38.08 35.22
C CYS A 595 13.40 37.25 36.51
N GLY A 596 14.62 37.26 37.05
CA GLY A 596 15.03 36.45 38.21
C GLY A 596 15.33 34.98 37.90
N TYR A 597 15.30 34.56 36.63
CA TYR A 597 15.77 33.24 36.22
C TYR A 597 17.26 33.29 35.87
N ALA A 598 18.05 32.39 36.44
CA ALA A 598 19.50 32.29 36.22
C ALA A 598 19.82 31.21 35.17
N PRO A 599 20.86 31.38 34.35
CA PRO A 599 21.26 30.35 33.38
C PRO A 599 21.85 29.13 34.12
N VAL A 600 21.38 27.92 33.77
CA VAL A 600 21.80 26.67 34.44
C VAL A 600 22.25 25.56 33.50
N ALA A 601 21.84 25.60 32.23
CA ALA A 601 22.24 24.62 31.22
C ALA A 601 22.20 25.20 29.81
N LEU A 602 22.87 24.50 28.88
CA LEU A 602 22.75 24.71 27.45
C LEU A 602 21.97 23.56 26.83
N ARG A 603 21.08 23.89 25.89
CA ARG A 603 20.30 22.92 25.14
C ARG A 603 20.62 23.03 23.65
N PHE A 604 20.88 21.89 23.03
CA PHE A 604 21.32 21.75 21.65
C PHE A 604 20.28 20.99 20.84
N ARG A 605 19.95 21.48 19.65
CA ARG A 605 18.94 20.88 18.77
C ARG A 605 19.44 20.75 17.34
N SER A 606 19.05 19.66 16.71
CA SER A 606 19.27 19.47 15.28
C SER A 606 18.53 20.50 14.46
N PRO A 607 19.18 21.11 13.45
CA PRO A 607 18.48 21.90 12.45
C PRO A 607 17.61 21.07 11.49
N ILE A 608 17.85 19.77 11.38
CA ILE A 608 17.02 18.83 10.61
C ILE A 608 16.18 18.03 11.60
N ALA A 609 14.86 18.11 11.48
CA ALA A 609 13.93 17.38 12.35
C ALA A 609 14.19 15.86 12.26
N GLY A 610 14.21 15.18 13.40
CA GLY A 610 14.39 13.72 13.48
C GLY A 610 15.84 13.21 13.34
N LEU A 611 16.82 14.09 13.18
CA LEU A 611 18.22 13.70 13.02
C LEU A 611 18.87 13.26 14.35
N TYR A 612 18.59 13.98 15.44
CA TYR A 612 18.90 13.60 16.82
C TYR A 612 18.00 14.38 17.79
N ASP A 613 17.76 13.80 18.96
CA ASP A 613 16.96 14.40 20.04
C ASP A 613 17.65 15.61 20.66
N ASP A 614 16.87 16.51 21.25
CA ASP A 614 17.40 17.67 21.96
C ASP A 614 18.32 17.21 23.10
N VAL A 615 19.60 17.61 23.05
CA VAL A 615 20.59 17.28 24.07
C VAL A 615 20.73 18.48 25.01
N GLU A 616 20.52 18.26 26.30
CA GLU A 616 20.71 19.28 27.32
C GLU A 616 21.92 18.95 28.19
N CYS A 617 22.78 19.94 28.42
CA CYS A 617 23.98 19.80 29.21
C CYS A 617 24.06 20.91 30.26
N GLY A 618 24.13 20.52 31.53
CA GLY A 618 24.31 21.46 32.65
C GLY A 618 25.65 22.19 32.55
N LEU A 619 25.72 23.41 33.08
CA LEU A 619 26.93 24.26 32.99
C LEU A 619 28.15 23.70 33.74
N GLU A 620 27.97 22.69 34.60
CA GLU A 620 29.07 21.96 35.24
C GLU A 620 29.89 21.15 34.24
N ARG A 621 29.24 20.63 33.19
CA ARG A 621 29.90 19.88 32.12
C ARG A 621 30.19 20.86 31.00
N GLN A 622 31.39 21.43 30.99
CA GLN A 622 31.86 22.43 30.01
C GLN A 622 32.06 21.88 28.59
N SER A 623 31.59 20.66 28.32
CA SER A 623 31.65 20.02 27.00
C SER A 623 30.53 19.01 26.79
N VAL A 624 30.14 18.79 25.52
CA VAL A 624 29.23 17.72 25.11
C VAL A 624 29.62 17.14 23.75
N LEU A 625 29.45 15.83 23.60
CA LEU A 625 29.54 15.12 22.32
C LEU A 625 28.13 14.84 21.82
N LEU A 626 27.78 15.45 20.69
CA LEU A 626 26.52 15.15 20.00
C LEU A 626 26.69 13.89 19.12
N PRO A 627 25.67 13.02 19.08
CA PRO A 627 25.74 11.75 18.35
C PRO A 627 25.91 11.95 16.84
N ALA A 628 26.49 10.94 16.18
CA ALA A 628 26.72 10.96 14.74
C ALA A 628 25.42 10.90 13.94
N ASN A 629 25.29 11.82 12.99
CA ASN A 629 24.04 12.08 12.29
C ASN A 629 23.96 11.53 10.85
N ALA A 630 25.05 10.99 10.29
CA ALA A 630 25.04 10.33 8.99
C ALA A 630 26.24 9.38 8.82
N SER A 631 26.05 8.25 8.13
CA SER A 631 27.16 7.47 7.55
C SER A 631 27.59 8.14 6.25
N ILE A 632 28.82 8.62 6.16
CA ILE A 632 29.31 9.30 4.96
C ILE A 632 30.35 8.45 4.25
N ASN A 633 30.23 8.39 2.93
CA ASN A 633 31.21 7.77 2.05
C ASN A 633 32.50 8.61 2.08
N HIS A 634 33.60 8.01 2.53
CA HIS A 634 34.90 8.67 2.81
C HIS A 634 35.62 9.26 1.58
N THR A 635 34.96 9.42 0.44
CA THR A 635 35.58 9.84 -0.82
C THR A 635 35.72 11.35 -0.96
N ASN A 636 35.02 12.17 -0.17
CA ASN A 636 35.17 13.63 -0.20
C ASN A 636 35.84 14.15 1.09
N PRO A 637 37.08 14.66 1.04
CA PRO A 637 37.76 15.27 2.19
C PRO A 637 37.14 16.62 2.64
N CYS A 638 36.22 17.19 1.85
CA CYS A 638 35.57 18.48 2.11
C CYS A 638 34.12 18.35 2.60
N GLY A 639 33.77 17.27 3.30
CA GLY A 639 32.41 17.07 3.82
C GLY A 639 32.02 18.13 4.85
N THR A 640 30.80 18.68 4.72
CA THR A 640 30.25 19.72 5.60
C THR A 640 29.18 19.16 6.56
N TYR A 641 29.09 19.70 7.78
CA TYR A 641 28.18 19.25 8.84
C TYR A 641 27.45 20.43 9.45
N GLN A 642 26.12 20.40 9.49
CA GLN A 642 25.34 21.55 9.95
C GLN A 642 25.56 21.84 11.44
N VAL A 643 25.65 23.13 11.78
CA VAL A 643 25.79 23.57 13.17
C VAL A 643 24.46 23.42 13.93
N PRO A 644 24.47 22.87 15.16
CA PRO A 644 23.30 22.77 16.02
C PRO A 644 22.70 24.14 16.35
N TYR A 645 21.38 24.16 16.55
CA TYR A 645 20.73 25.28 17.23
C TYR A 645 20.99 25.21 18.73
N VAL A 646 21.12 26.36 19.38
CA VAL A 646 21.48 26.46 20.80
C VAL A 646 20.50 27.35 21.53
N SER A 647 20.12 26.93 22.74
CA SER A 647 19.22 27.63 23.65
C SER A 647 19.82 27.63 25.06
N ILE A 648 19.63 28.72 25.80
CA ILE A 648 19.98 28.80 27.22
C ILE A 648 18.78 28.32 28.02
N VAL A 649 19.01 27.38 28.93
CA VAL A 649 18.01 26.97 29.90
C VAL A 649 18.19 27.81 31.15
N TYR A 650 17.16 28.59 31.45
CA TYR A 650 17.08 29.44 32.62
C TYR A 650 16.27 28.75 33.72
N GLU A 651 16.65 28.92 34.98
CA GLU A 651 15.97 28.32 36.13
C GLU A 651 15.67 29.35 37.22
N LYS A 652 14.46 29.23 37.79
CA LYS A 652 14.03 29.97 38.96
C LYS A 652 13.11 29.07 39.78
N ASP A 653 13.34 29.00 41.09
CA ASP A 653 12.48 28.25 42.02
C ASP A 653 12.21 26.78 41.60
N GLY A 654 13.23 26.11 41.02
CA GLY A 654 13.17 24.72 40.56
C GLY A 654 12.52 24.54 39.18
N GLU A 655 12.18 25.63 38.51
CA GLU A 655 11.43 25.61 37.27
C GLU A 655 12.24 26.16 36.10
N ARG A 656 12.25 25.39 34.99
CA ARG A 656 13.23 25.54 33.91
C ARG A 656 12.57 25.98 32.62
N VAL A 657 13.01 27.11 32.08
CA VAL A 657 12.49 27.74 30.87
C VAL A 657 13.61 27.87 29.83
N PRO A 658 13.53 27.16 28.69
CA PRO A 658 14.50 27.33 27.61
C PRO A 658 14.18 28.57 26.76
N SER A 659 15.19 29.36 26.43
CA SER A 659 15.07 30.44 25.45
C SER A 659 14.87 29.90 24.03
N GLU A 660 14.54 30.78 23.08
CA GLU A 660 14.43 30.42 21.67
C GLU A 660 15.76 29.90 21.11
N TYR A 661 15.67 28.82 20.34
CA TYR A 661 16.79 28.31 19.57
C TYR A 661 17.29 29.37 18.60
N ASN A 662 18.57 29.71 18.69
CA ASN A 662 19.16 30.75 17.86
C ASN A 662 20.52 30.33 17.28
N ARG A 663 20.83 30.85 16.08
CA ARG A 663 22.15 30.79 15.41
C ARG A 663 22.89 32.12 15.43
N ALA A 664 22.30 33.18 15.98
CA ALA A 664 22.84 34.52 15.92
C ALA A 664 24.27 34.59 16.46
N GLY A 665 25.15 35.13 15.62
CA GLY A 665 26.57 35.29 15.91
C GLY A 665 27.47 34.13 15.47
N LEU A 666 26.96 33.14 14.75
CA LEU A 666 27.79 32.24 13.98
C LEU A 666 27.68 32.63 12.50
N TYR A 667 28.80 33.03 11.89
CA TYR A 667 28.82 33.42 10.46
C TYR A 667 28.71 32.21 9.51
N VAL A 668 28.70 30.97 10.05
CA VAL A 668 28.71 29.74 9.26
C VAL A 668 27.49 28.85 9.50
N THR A 669 27.00 28.18 8.45
CA THR A 669 25.87 27.24 8.55
C THR A 669 26.32 25.79 8.75
N SER A 670 27.57 25.47 8.37
CA SER A 670 28.16 24.13 8.49
C SER A 670 29.64 24.17 8.93
N LEU A 671 30.17 23.02 9.34
CA LEU A 671 31.57 22.78 9.73
C LEU A 671 32.22 21.75 8.81
N MET A 672 33.55 21.81 8.58
CA MET A 672 34.25 20.79 7.77
C MET A 672 35.10 19.83 8.60
N THR A 673 35.39 18.66 8.03
CA THR A 673 36.13 17.53 8.65
C THR A 673 37.66 17.64 8.63
N ASP A 674 38.23 18.77 8.20
CA ASP A 674 39.69 18.88 8.02
C ASP A 674 40.46 18.75 9.35
N LYS A 675 41.73 18.31 9.26
CA LYS A 675 42.63 18.21 10.41
C LYS A 675 42.72 19.57 11.10
N SER A 676 42.71 19.55 12.44
CA SER A 676 42.80 20.73 13.31
C SER A 676 43.72 21.80 12.73
N ILE A 677 43.17 22.95 12.36
CA ILE A 677 43.95 24.09 11.92
C ILE A 677 44.58 24.69 13.17
N ALA A 678 45.91 24.88 13.16
CA ALA A 678 46.56 25.70 14.16
C ALA A 678 46.46 27.16 13.73
N THR A 679 46.04 28.05 14.64
CA THR A 679 46.14 29.49 14.42
C THR A 679 47.63 29.82 14.26
N PRO A 680 48.06 30.41 13.12
CA PRO A 680 49.45 30.79 12.95
C PRO A 680 49.80 31.85 14.01
N ALA A 681 51.05 31.87 14.48
CA ALA A 681 51.50 32.96 15.33
C ALA A 681 51.37 34.27 14.55
N VAL A 682 50.63 35.22 15.12
CA VAL A 682 50.38 36.53 14.51
C VAL A 682 51.27 37.54 15.20
N THR A 683 52.09 38.24 14.43
CA THR A 683 52.88 39.36 14.93
C THR A 683 52.42 40.65 14.28
N LEU A 684 52.62 41.78 14.96
CA LEU A 684 52.41 43.08 14.36
C LEU A 684 53.77 43.62 13.90
N ARG A 685 53.88 43.89 12.60
CA ARG A 685 55.03 44.56 12.02
C ARG A 685 54.67 46.02 11.76
N GLU A 686 55.43 46.95 12.34
CA GLU A 686 55.22 48.38 12.03
C GLU A 686 55.47 48.62 10.54
N SER A 687 54.48 49.21 9.87
CA SER A 687 54.51 49.51 8.43
C SER A 687 54.98 50.95 8.21
N TYR A 688 54.37 51.90 8.91
CA TYR A 688 54.78 53.31 9.02
C TYR A 688 54.10 53.92 10.25
N GLU A 689 54.62 55.03 10.77
CA GLU A 689 54.27 55.69 12.04
C GLU A 689 52.86 55.36 12.59
N GLY A 690 52.81 54.57 13.67
CA GLY A 690 51.56 54.24 14.37
C GLY A 690 50.60 53.31 13.61
N THR A 691 51.06 52.72 12.51
CA THR A 691 50.32 51.76 11.69
C THR A 691 51.08 50.43 11.62
N TYR A 692 50.39 49.36 12.01
CA TYR A 692 50.93 48.02 12.12
C TYR A 692 50.25 47.10 11.11
N GLN A 693 51.03 46.33 10.37
CA GLN A 693 50.51 45.28 9.51
C GLN A 693 50.50 43.96 10.29
N LEU A 694 49.40 43.20 10.20
CA LEU A 694 49.36 41.84 10.73
C LEU A 694 50.28 40.97 9.86
N ASP A 695 51.35 40.45 10.44
CA ASP A 695 52.27 39.53 9.80
C ASP A 695 51.99 38.12 10.34
N TYR A 696 51.47 37.27 9.45
CA TYR A 696 51.18 35.87 9.71
C TYR A 696 51.42 35.06 8.44
N HIS A 697 51.83 33.81 8.60
CA HIS A 697 51.94 32.89 7.46
C HIS A 697 50.57 32.24 7.23
N PRO A 698 49.93 32.44 6.06
CA PRO A 698 48.65 31.82 5.77
C PRO A 698 48.78 30.30 5.84
N VAL A 699 47.83 29.64 6.51
CA VAL A 699 47.77 28.17 6.54
C VAL A 699 47.13 27.69 5.25
N ASN A 700 47.70 26.65 4.63
CA ASN A 700 47.13 26.11 3.40
C ASN A 700 45.89 25.27 3.75
N CYS A 701 44.72 25.74 3.31
CA CYS A 701 43.45 25.04 3.50
C CYS A 701 43.24 24.00 2.40
N SER A 702 43.05 22.73 2.78
CA SER A 702 42.83 21.66 1.79
C SER A 702 41.54 21.86 1.00
N CYS A 703 40.52 22.44 1.63
CA CYS A 703 39.16 22.59 1.11
C CYS A 703 38.66 24.05 1.17
N GLY A 704 39.43 25.05 0.74
CA GLY A 704 38.93 26.43 0.72
C GLY A 704 40.03 27.49 0.84
N ARG A 705 39.68 28.64 1.43
CA ARG A 705 40.61 29.74 1.68
C ARG A 705 40.82 29.98 3.17
N PHE A 706 42.04 30.31 3.56
CA PHE A 706 42.35 30.71 4.93
C PHE A 706 41.95 32.15 5.18
N ALA A 707 41.24 32.39 6.28
CA ALA A 707 40.91 33.71 6.78
C ALA A 707 41.34 33.82 8.25
N LEU A 708 41.74 35.02 8.67
CA LEU A 708 42.10 35.30 10.05
C LEU A 708 41.11 36.32 10.64
N PHE A 709 40.42 35.92 11.70
CA PHE A 709 39.56 36.81 12.49
C PHE A 709 40.42 37.46 13.58
N CYS A 710 40.44 38.78 13.64
CA CYS A 710 41.28 39.55 14.56
C CYS A 710 40.45 40.53 15.36
N THR A 711 40.60 40.50 16.68
CA THR A 711 39.95 41.42 17.61
C THR A 711 40.98 42.00 18.58
N ILE A 712 41.10 43.33 18.64
CA ILE A 712 42.04 44.02 19.52
C ILE A 712 41.24 44.77 20.58
N PHE A 713 41.59 44.52 21.84
CA PHE A 713 41.10 45.28 22.99
C PHE A 713 42.24 46.11 23.59
N SER A 714 41.93 47.29 24.11
CA SER A 714 42.85 48.04 24.96
C SER A 714 42.96 47.41 26.34
N SER A 715 43.99 47.77 27.11
CA SER A 715 44.24 47.29 28.48
C SER A 715 43.08 47.50 29.46
N ASN A 716 42.15 48.43 29.18
CA ASN A 716 40.93 48.66 29.96
C ASN A 716 39.72 47.82 29.47
N GLY A 717 39.92 46.87 28.55
CA GLY A 717 38.88 45.99 28.02
C GLY A 717 37.98 46.61 26.95
N SER A 718 38.26 47.82 26.48
CA SER A 718 37.48 48.44 25.39
C SER A 718 37.87 47.86 24.04
N LEU A 719 36.89 47.61 23.17
CA LEU A 719 37.12 47.10 21.82
C LEU A 719 37.71 48.22 20.94
N ILE A 720 38.91 47.99 20.39
CA ILE A 720 39.63 48.95 19.54
C ILE A 720 39.53 48.58 18.06
N TYR A 721 39.55 47.29 17.73
CA TYR A 721 39.51 46.81 16.35
C TYR A 721 38.84 45.44 16.27
N ASN A 722 38.01 45.21 15.26
CA ASN A 722 37.43 43.90 14.95
C ASN A 722 37.31 43.74 13.43
N SER A 723 37.97 42.74 12.85
CA SER A 723 37.90 42.50 11.41
C SER A 723 38.18 41.05 11.04
N THR A 724 37.59 40.62 9.93
CA THR A 724 37.89 39.37 9.23
C THR A 724 38.79 39.68 8.06
N VAL A 725 39.91 38.98 7.98
CA VAL A 725 40.97 39.37 7.05
C VAL A 725 41.38 38.21 6.16
N ASP A 726 41.25 38.42 4.85
CA ASP A 726 41.74 37.50 3.80
C ASP A 726 43.20 37.84 3.36
N LEU A 727 43.69 39.07 3.63
CA LEU A 727 45.01 39.60 3.26
C LEU A 727 45.52 40.56 4.36
N PRO A 728 46.80 40.52 4.77
CA PRO A 728 47.32 41.21 5.96
C PRO A 728 47.00 42.72 5.94
N PRO A 729 46.04 43.21 6.77
CA PRO A 729 45.59 44.58 6.74
C PRO A 729 46.53 45.45 7.59
N THR A 730 46.53 46.74 7.30
CA THR A 730 47.18 47.75 8.13
C THR A 730 46.20 48.27 9.18
N ILE A 731 46.58 48.20 10.45
CA ILE A 731 45.80 48.62 11.62
C ILE A 731 46.53 49.79 12.26
N SER A 732 45.85 50.93 12.44
CA SER A 732 46.42 52.04 13.22
C SER A 732 46.16 51.81 14.70
N LEU A 733 47.23 51.80 15.50
CA LEU A 733 47.16 51.62 16.95
C LEU A 733 47.95 52.74 17.62
N ALA A 734 47.36 53.37 18.64
CA ALA A 734 48.06 54.31 19.50
C ALA A 734 49.18 53.60 20.29
N SER A 735 50.14 54.36 20.83
CA SER A 735 51.18 53.78 21.71
C SER A 735 50.56 53.33 23.04
N GLY A 736 50.68 52.04 23.37
CA GLY A 736 50.06 51.46 24.56
C GLY A 736 50.09 49.93 24.59
N GLU A 737 49.45 49.37 25.61
CA GLU A 737 49.26 47.92 25.76
C GLU A 737 47.88 47.50 25.26
N PHE A 738 47.86 46.48 24.43
CA PHE A 738 46.66 45.91 23.83
C PHE A 738 46.67 44.39 23.97
N THR A 739 45.48 43.80 23.94
CA THR A 739 45.30 42.36 23.81
C THR A 739 44.70 42.06 22.44
N LEU A 740 45.41 41.27 21.63
CA LEU A 740 44.96 40.78 20.34
C LEU A 740 44.47 39.35 20.49
N TYR A 741 43.23 39.10 20.10
CA TYR A 741 42.66 37.77 19.90
C TYR A 741 42.64 37.45 18.41
N THR A 742 43.16 36.28 18.06
CA THR A 742 43.25 35.82 16.67
C THR A 742 42.67 34.43 16.53
N THR A 743 41.81 34.22 15.55
CA THR A 743 41.21 32.92 15.24
C THR A 743 41.39 32.66 13.76
N GLY A 744 42.18 31.65 13.39
CA GLY A 744 42.27 31.20 12.00
C GLY A 744 41.07 30.36 11.60
N ALA A 745 40.65 30.45 10.35
CA ALA A 745 39.62 29.56 9.81
C ALA A 745 39.89 29.21 8.35
N CYS A 746 39.55 27.98 7.96
CA CYS A 746 39.42 27.62 6.55
C CYS A 746 37.96 27.72 6.16
N LEU A 747 37.65 28.48 5.10
CA LEU A 747 36.29 28.77 4.64
C LEU A 747 36.08 28.24 3.21
N THR A 748 34.96 27.57 2.94
CA THR A 748 34.50 27.23 1.58
C THR A 748 33.59 28.32 1.01
N LYS A 749 33.61 28.53 -0.31
CA LYS A 749 32.62 29.34 -1.03
C LYS A 749 31.80 28.43 -1.94
N GLU A 750 30.50 28.32 -1.68
CA GLU A 750 29.49 28.15 -2.72
C GLU A 750 28.45 29.29 -2.66
N TYR A 751 27.63 29.38 -3.70
CA TYR A 751 27.11 30.60 -4.32
C TYR A 751 25.95 31.30 -3.58
N TYR A 752 25.87 32.63 -3.74
CA TYR A 752 24.74 33.55 -3.48
C TYR A 752 24.39 33.88 -2.00
N TYR A 753 24.59 35.16 -1.67
CA TYR A 753 24.11 35.91 -0.48
C TYR A 753 24.81 35.63 0.87
N HIS A 754 25.82 36.44 1.19
CA HIS A 754 26.24 36.93 2.52
C HIS A 754 26.40 35.98 3.75
N THR A 755 26.18 34.67 3.63
CA THR A 755 26.43 33.67 4.68
C THR A 755 27.58 32.77 4.27
N VAL A 756 28.55 32.56 5.16
CA VAL A 756 29.63 31.59 4.91
C VAL A 756 29.02 30.18 5.09
N GLU A 757 29.17 29.27 4.13
CA GLU A 757 28.44 28.00 4.18
C GLU A 757 29.15 26.91 4.99
N ALA A 758 30.48 26.85 4.95
CA ALA A 758 31.22 25.96 5.86
C ALA A 758 32.58 26.50 6.29
N ALA A 759 32.98 26.15 7.53
CA ALA A 759 34.28 26.49 8.06
C ALA A 759 34.90 25.39 8.93
N VAL A 760 36.22 25.39 9.03
CA VAL A 760 36.93 24.83 10.18
C VAL A 760 37.56 25.98 10.93
N PHE A 761 37.26 26.12 12.22
CA PHE A 761 37.87 27.13 13.08
C PHE A 761 39.02 26.50 13.87
N SER A 762 40.09 27.28 14.02
CA SER A 762 41.15 27.02 14.97
C SER A 762 40.81 27.61 16.34
N ARG A 763 41.59 27.27 17.37
CA ARG A 763 41.45 27.90 18.69
C ARG A 763 41.87 29.37 18.64
N THR A 764 41.09 30.22 19.30
CA THR A 764 41.46 31.63 19.46
C THR A 764 42.74 31.74 20.30
N VAL A 765 43.72 32.49 19.79
CA VAL A 765 44.99 32.77 20.48
C VAL A 765 44.98 34.20 20.98
N MET A 766 45.26 34.37 22.27
CA MET A 766 45.49 35.67 22.90
C MET A 766 46.98 36.04 22.80
N THR A 767 47.27 37.22 22.28
CA THR A 767 48.61 37.79 22.22
C THR A 767 48.60 39.17 22.87
N GLN A 768 49.47 39.39 23.86
CA GLN A 768 49.68 40.73 24.40
C GLN A 768 50.59 41.53 23.46
N LEU A 769 50.16 42.74 23.13
CA LEU A 769 50.85 43.65 22.26
C LEU A 769 51.27 44.88 23.06
N ASP A 770 52.54 45.27 22.96
CA ASP A 770 53.03 46.54 23.47
C ASP A 770 53.59 47.34 22.28
N THR A 771 52.91 48.44 21.96
CA THR A 771 53.27 49.37 20.88
C THR A 771 54.10 50.55 21.38
N ARG A 772 54.62 50.49 22.62
CA ARG A 772 55.64 51.43 23.10
C ARG A 772 56.97 51.13 22.41
N PRO A 773 57.75 52.14 22.01
CA PRO A 773 59.02 51.93 21.31
C PRO A 773 59.95 51.03 22.14
N LYS A 774 60.37 49.89 21.58
CA LYS A 774 61.36 49.00 22.21
C LYS A 774 62.70 49.73 22.27
N ASP A 775 63.04 50.14 23.49
CA ASP A 775 64.06 51.11 23.87
C ASP A 775 65.48 50.90 23.31
N ARG A 776 66.23 52.01 23.29
CA ARG A 776 67.68 52.10 23.60
C ARG A 776 68.37 50.73 23.68
N ASN A 777 68.91 50.25 22.56
CA ASN A 777 70.06 49.36 22.61
C ASN A 777 71.05 49.70 21.48
N PRO A 778 72.34 49.93 21.80
CA PRO A 778 73.33 50.46 20.87
C PRO A 778 74.02 49.31 20.15
N SER A 779 73.72 49.07 18.88
CA SER A 779 74.62 48.29 18.03
C SER A 779 74.55 48.72 16.57
N SER A 780 75.72 49.16 16.11
CA SER A 780 76.21 49.26 14.73
C SER A 780 75.63 50.31 13.78
N ASN A 781 76.43 51.37 13.64
CA ASN A 781 76.93 51.92 12.37
C ASN A 781 75.95 52.70 11.48
N ASN A 782 75.64 53.95 11.84
CA ASN A 782 76.25 55.13 11.21
C ASN A 782 75.65 56.44 11.76
N PRO A 783 76.43 57.54 11.77
CA PRO A 783 76.15 58.70 12.61
C PRO A 783 75.57 59.85 11.79
N LEU A 784 74.38 60.35 12.15
CA LEU A 784 73.85 61.61 11.62
C LEU A 784 72.89 62.24 12.66
N PRO A 785 72.69 63.58 12.60
CA PRO A 785 73.11 64.49 13.67
C PRO A 785 71.93 65.24 14.30
N LEU A 786 72.23 66.04 15.34
CA LEU A 786 71.38 67.07 15.95
C LEU A 786 70.43 66.63 17.07
N GLU A 787 70.98 66.10 18.17
CA GLU A 787 70.45 66.40 19.50
C GLU A 787 71.08 67.71 20.02
N TRP A 788 70.57 68.85 19.55
CA TRP A 788 70.63 70.12 20.30
C TRP A 788 69.29 70.83 20.11
N ILE A 789 68.27 70.38 20.82
CA ILE A 789 67.12 71.22 21.16
C ILE A 789 67.12 71.34 22.67
N ILE A 790 67.89 72.32 23.16
CA ILE A 790 67.72 72.81 24.53
C ILE A 790 66.31 73.41 24.58
N PRO A 791 65.42 72.98 25.48
CA PRO A 791 64.09 73.55 25.58
C PRO A 791 64.21 75.05 25.89
N VAL A 792 63.49 75.85 25.11
CA VAL A 792 63.49 77.33 25.14
C VAL A 792 63.15 77.88 26.54
N SER A 793 62.59 77.06 27.44
CA SER A 793 62.36 77.40 28.85
C SER A 793 63.63 77.43 29.71
N VAL A 794 64.64 76.58 29.43
CA VAL A 794 65.93 76.56 30.14
C VAL A 794 66.81 77.71 29.65
N VAL A 795 66.77 78.02 28.35
CA VAL A 795 67.47 79.18 27.77
C VAL A 795 66.83 80.50 28.23
N GLY A 796 65.50 80.58 28.28
CA GLY A 796 64.78 81.73 28.84
C GLY A 796 65.07 81.94 30.33
N GLY A 797 65.10 80.86 31.11
CA GLY A 797 65.49 80.91 32.53
C GLY A 797 66.93 81.37 32.74
N LEU A 798 67.88 80.88 31.91
CA LEU A 798 69.29 81.31 31.98
C LEU A 798 69.48 82.77 31.56
N PHE A 799 68.75 83.27 30.55
CA PHE A 799 68.82 84.67 30.15
C PHE A 799 68.29 85.62 31.24
N VAL A 800 67.23 85.25 31.95
CA VAL A 800 66.71 86.05 33.07
C VAL A 800 67.69 86.05 34.25
N ILE A 801 68.31 84.91 34.56
CA ILE A 801 69.32 84.81 35.62
C ILE A 801 70.59 85.60 35.26
N ILE A 802 71.07 85.53 34.01
CA ILE A 802 72.22 86.30 33.53
C ILE A 802 71.89 87.80 33.50
N ALA A 803 70.70 88.20 33.05
CA ALA A 803 70.26 89.60 33.07
C ALA A 803 70.16 90.15 34.50
N ALA A 804 69.62 89.38 35.44
CA ALA A 804 69.60 89.73 36.86
C ALA A 804 71.02 89.85 37.43
N PHE A 805 71.94 88.94 37.07
CA PHE A 805 73.33 88.97 37.52
C PHE A 805 74.09 90.17 36.94
N LEU A 806 73.87 90.51 35.67
CA LEU A 806 74.43 91.70 35.02
C LEU A 806 73.85 92.99 35.59
N LEU A 807 72.56 93.02 35.94
CA LEU A 807 71.91 94.17 36.57
C LEU A 807 72.41 94.39 38.01
N VAL A 808 72.58 93.32 38.79
CA VAL A 808 73.21 93.36 40.12
C VAL A 808 74.69 93.76 40.02
N ARG A 809 75.43 93.26 39.02
CA ARG A 809 76.83 93.63 38.79
C ARG A 809 76.96 95.07 38.28
N TRP A 810 76.02 95.56 37.47
CA TRP A 810 75.96 96.95 37.01
C TRP A 810 75.60 97.91 38.15
N LEU A 811 74.63 97.56 39.01
CA LEU A 811 74.31 98.32 40.22
C LEU A 811 75.46 98.31 41.25
N ARG A 812 76.21 97.19 41.38
CA ARG A 812 77.43 97.14 42.19
C ARG A 812 78.59 97.94 41.56
N LYS A 813 78.77 97.92 40.23
CA LYS A 813 79.79 98.70 39.50
C LYS A 813 79.48 100.21 39.54
N ARG A 814 78.20 100.61 39.52
CA ARG A 814 77.75 102.01 39.63
C ARG A 814 77.87 102.58 41.05
N ARG A 815 77.94 101.74 42.10
CA ARG A 815 78.28 102.17 43.48
C ARG A 815 79.78 102.35 43.74
N THR A 816 80.66 101.79 42.90
CA THR A 816 82.13 101.98 42.98
C THR A 816 82.68 103.04 42.01
N HIS A 817 81.84 103.82 41.33
CA HIS A 817 82.25 104.95 40.46
C HIS A 817 81.59 106.29 40.82
N ASN A 818 80.97 106.40 42.01
CA ASN A 818 80.48 107.67 42.58
C ASN A 818 81.13 107.99 43.94
N TYR A 819 82.34 107.49 44.16
CA TYR A 819 83.26 107.88 45.23
C TYR A 819 84.68 107.90 44.65
N LEU A 820 84.97 108.91 43.80
CA LEU A 820 86.30 109.48 43.47
C LEU A 820 86.14 110.45 42.28
N GLU A 821 85.54 111.62 42.54
CA GLU A 821 85.88 112.96 41.99
C GLU A 821 84.85 113.99 42.54
N ILE A 822 84.93 114.20 43.85
CA ILE A 822 84.87 115.54 44.45
C ILE A 822 86.24 115.71 45.10
N GLN A 823 87.19 116.22 44.32
CA GLN A 823 88.22 117.15 44.74
C GLN A 823 88.71 117.93 43.53
#